data_AF-A0A3Q0L5H1-F1
#
_entry.id   AF-A0A3Q0L5H1-F1
#
_cell.length_a   1.000
_cell.length_b   1.000
_cell.length_c   1.000
_cell.angle_alpha   90.00
_cell.angle_beta   90.00
_cell.angle_gamma   90.00
#
_symmetry.space_group_name_H-M   'P 1'
#
loop_
_entity.id
_entity.type
_entity.pdbx_description
1 polymer ?
#
loop_
_entity_poly.entity_id
_entity_poly.type
_entity_poly.pdbx_seq_one_letter_code
_entity_poly.pdbx_strand_id
1 'polypeptide(L)'
;MRLFAKSLVASTIAGLLTACGGGDGGGSATSPATPSTPTKVTLTGFVTESQPVKVTVDQTVKTEVRLLVGEEVVARSAIKIHAGERQPRYLLEVDPATLSEGLPMTIEAVSVISPREQEANARTAEKAQTEDQASSETREVLLYRNAIGTKLPLLAADKNNDKFITHDEWLPLTFSQTNSLFVALDPSGEQSALELMNEHGRERIMAIAALLHAIADPFDREEQIELTSLNLSTAAFIDALLKNENMAAATTEEETPWLDRVSDTYQAMAQTHQVALPDGWQKRIKDKWIEMHAVKQSNVLREVLDNSYPTRTLVLRGETVSGMKNPQISLQMGSYPNDPLANSHYDNPLKPKRPLLVPITPVGEEKSSTAIEGANRQFEFRVTLRDTAQGFETCQPTANGVYVYYDKNADLTKPSAHPTDNMQDLLTVIAFDPDSGVEMRSYLGAFCELARADIDKNQDGIVTAEEFPRLKVSFENNAHALLAERSGLMHHGGGQYAKPVKQTAIDELFAKHTPEMVQLMSSIVAMQMASAENQALPAIDNASDFFRTAAQLLDLDYNAQYRMYSKSNILPEPFQVIQLLKNIADVAHHMEDNEATINTLLTWSAQAFTHLSQFAADNQIAADLNTAINAGNSWLPAEPVNGLESICSTEFAEDQIRGIALRGRGDDWLTLEWLPQGTSGYTVYWDTKPFSQLSEATNQTKSATHRVTLNGLTPFTRYYFQIAHDGTPSAQFNVRVSDAGLTNPHLFDSDFSCDPMSGYARNSNIDGYQSLSFLKVDAQGERLSRQDLPYVATPHSCAVETKTGRTWAVPNSEMVEGDRIRHWYSIDNRYLHGDNLAVTDDQYNGFCVATNGEVYRQDKARHCTVNQLVQRANEAKLCGITDWRLPTYEETLNIMTLKGKPQLNFDDDFFPNIDGNMLWMKQENPDVKTLANLLFPTSWNARTQLEGKEVPHQVMLVSDGLKVNQE
;
A
#
# COMPACT_ATOMS: atom_id res chain seq x y z
N MET A 1 -4.99 -26.54 0.63
CA MET A 1 -5.58 -26.79 -0.72
C MET A 1 -6.71 -25.78 -1.04
N ARG A 2 -6.38 -24.48 -0.98
CA ARG A 2 -7.18 -23.33 -1.43
C ARG A 2 -6.18 -22.26 -1.91
N LEU A 3 -5.50 -22.57 -3.01
CA LEU A 3 -4.52 -21.73 -3.69
C LEU A 3 -4.89 -21.84 -5.16
N PHE A 4 -5.61 -20.88 -5.74
CA PHE A 4 -5.78 -20.64 -7.19
C PHE A 4 -6.85 -19.56 -7.49
N ALA A 5 -6.97 -18.53 -6.66
CA ALA A 5 -7.86 -17.41 -6.95
C ALA A 5 -7.21 -16.10 -6.49
N LYS A 6 -6.23 -15.62 -7.27
CA LYS A 6 -5.74 -14.22 -7.33
C LYS A 6 -4.53 -14.01 -8.27
N SER A 7 -3.95 -15.08 -8.81
CA SER A 7 -2.89 -15.01 -9.86
C SER A 7 -3.42 -14.73 -11.29
N LEU A 8 -4.74 -14.60 -11.49
CA LEU A 8 -5.34 -14.53 -12.84
C LEU A 8 -5.51 -13.13 -13.45
N VAL A 9 -4.82 -12.10 -12.93
CA VAL A 9 -4.90 -10.72 -13.49
C VAL A 9 -3.60 -10.29 -14.20
N ALA A 10 -2.49 -11.01 -14.01
CA ALA A 10 -1.20 -10.70 -14.64
C ALA A 10 -0.96 -11.41 -16.00
N SER A 11 -1.85 -12.33 -16.42
CA SER A 11 -1.69 -13.07 -17.69
C SER A 11 -2.75 -12.79 -18.75
N THR A 12 -3.64 -11.81 -18.55
CA THR A 12 -4.70 -11.46 -19.52
C THR A 12 -4.39 -10.27 -20.43
N ILE A 13 -3.20 -9.65 -20.33
CA ILE A 13 -2.83 -8.51 -21.18
C ILE A 13 -1.88 -8.90 -22.34
N ALA A 14 -1.23 -10.07 -22.28
CA ALA A 14 -0.42 -10.59 -23.40
C ALA A 14 -1.18 -11.59 -24.31
N GLY A 15 -2.47 -11.88 -24.03
CA GLY A 15 -3.24 -12.94 -24.71
C GLY A 15 -4.42 -12.50 -25.58
N LEU A 16 -4.62 -11.20 -25.82
CA LEU A 16 -5.83 -10.69 -26.50
C LEU A 16 -5.65 -10.25 -27.97
N LEU A 17 -4.56 -10.65 -28.64
CA LEU A 17 -4.39 -10.48 -30.09
C LEU A 17 -4.37 -11.78 -30.91
N THR A 18 -4.77 -12.92 -30.33
CA THR A 18 -4.97 -14.17 -31.07
C THR A 18 -6.32 -14.82 -30.75
N ALA A 19 -7.40 -14.15 -31.19
CA ALA A 19 -8.74 -14.74 -31.17
C ALA A 19 -9.51 -14.44 -32.47
N CYS A 20 -8.95 -14.90 -33.59
CA CYS A 20 -9.72 -15.29 -34.77
C CYS A 20 -9.34 -16.74 -35.10
N GLY A 21 -10.08 -17.68 -34.51
CA GLY A 21 -9.87 -19.11 -34.70
C GLY A 21 -11.08 -19.86 -34.20
N GLY A 22 -12.21 -19.71 -34.90
CA GLY A 22 -13.40 -20.53 -34.67
C GLY A 22 -13.09 -21.98 -35.01
N GLY A 23 -13.40 -22.88 -34.08
CA GLY A 23 -13.29 -24.31 -34.30
C GLY A 23 -14.39 -24.84 -35.21
N ASP A 24 -14.02 -25.76 -36.09
CA ASP A 24 -14.91 -26.83 -36.56
C ASP A 24 -14.09 -28.12 -36.71
N GLY A 25 -14.66 -29.24 -36.30
CA GLY A 25 -13.93 -30.48 -36.01
C GLY A 25 -13.66 -31.40 -37.20
N GLY A 26 -12.64 -32.26 -37.03
CA GLY A 26 -12.62 -33.61 -37.60
C GLY A 26 -11.50 -33.96 -38.58
N GLY A 27 -10.57 -34.82 -38.15
CA GLY A 27 -10.06 -35.89 -39.02
C GLY A 27 -8.66 -35.75 -39.67
N SER A 28 -7.75 -36.60 -39.19
CA SER A 28 -6.58 -37.20 -39.86
C SER A 28 -5.34 -36.36 -40.20
N ALA A 29 -4.25 -36.86 -39.63
CA ALA A 29 -2.81 -36.66 -39.82
C ALA A 29 -2.26 -36.23 -41.21
N THR A 30 -1.08 -35.59 -41.11
CA THR A 30 0.05 -35.46 -42.05
C THR A 30 0.08 -34.29 -43.04
N SER A 31 0.78 -33.21 -42.68
CA SER A 31 1.94 -32.63 -43.40
C SER A 31 2.49 -31.39 -42.67
N PRO A 32 3.80 -31.04 -42.81
CA PRO A 32 4.37 -29.87 -42.16
C PRO A 32 3.79 -28.60 -42.79
N ALA A 33 3.08 -27.79 -42.01
CA ALA A 33 2.63 -26.47 -42.45
C ALA A 33 3.85 -25.57 -42.67
N THR A 34 4.03 -25.12 -43.91
CA THR A 34 4.92 -24.01 -44.26
C THR A 34 4.45 -22.76 -43.50
N PRO A 35 5.34 -21.94 -42.93
CA PRO A 35 4.92 -20.74 -42.22
C PRO A 35 4.25 -19.78 -43.22
N SER A 36 2.92 -19.66 -43.15
CA SER A 36 2.19 -18.63 -43.88
C SER A 36 2.51 -17.28 -43.24
N THR A 37 3.31 -16.47 -43.91
CA THR A 37 3.57 -15.09 -43.55
C THR A 37 2.23 -14.34 -43.61
N PRO A 38 1.80 -13.61 -42.56
CA PRO A 38 0.62 -12.75 -42.68
C PRO A 38 0.95 -11.65 -43.70
N THR A 39 0.21 -11.58 -44.80
CA THR A 39 0.37 -10.56 -45.87
C THR A 39 -0.47 -9.31 -45.65
N LYS A 40 -1.34 -9.28 -44.63
CA LYS A 40 -2.23 -8.15 -44.31
C LYS A 40 -1.57 -7.17 -43.33
N VAL A 41 -1.98 -5.90 -43.43
CA VAL A 41 -1.66 -4.80 -42.49
C VAL A 41 -2.94 -4.41 -41.76
N THR A 42 -2.85 -4.10 -40.47
CA THR A 42 -4.01 -3.67 -39.67
C THR A 42 -3.92 -2.17 -39.40
N LEU A 43 -4.95 -1.41 -39.77
CA LEU A 43 -5.07 0.00 -39.39
C LEU A 43 -5.94 0.10 -38.14
N THR A 44 -5.48 0.85 -37.14
CA THR A 44 -6.24 1.06 -35.91
C THR A 44 -6.17 2.50 -35.43
N GLY A 45 -7.31 3.01 -34.95
CA GLY A 45 -7.43 4.34 -34.40
C GLY A 45 -8.74 4.55 -33.66
N PHE A 46 -8.96 5.77 -33.21
CA PHE A 46 -10.13 6.14 -32.41
C PHE A 46 -11.10 7.00 -33.20
N VAL A 47 -12.38 6.91 -32.84
CA VAL A 47 -13.39 7.86 -33.28
C VAL A 47 -13.80 8.66 -32.05
N THR A 48 -13.47 9.97 -32.03
CA THR A 48 -13.97 10.85 -30.98
C THR A 48 -15.50 10.83 -30.96
N GLU A 49 -16.12 10.95 -29.78
CA GLU A 49 -17.58 11.01 -29.67
C GLU A 49 -18.11 12.16 -30.55
N SER A 50 -18.66 11.80 -31.69
CA SER A 50 -19.53 12.67 -32.49
C SER A 50 -20.95 12.46 -31.99
N GLN A 51 -21.73 13.54 -31.90
CA GLN A 51 -23.04 13.45 -31.26
C GLN A 51 -23.93 12.39 -31.89
N PRO A 52 -24.77 11.74 -31.07
CA PRO A 52 -25.65 10.67 -31.52
C PRO A 52 -26.51 11.19 -32.65
N VAL A 53 -26.45 10.51 -33.80
CA VAL A 53 -27.28 10.90 -34.92
C VAL A 53 -28.74 10.83 -34.48
N LYS A 54 -29.51 11.91 -34.71
CA LYS A 54 -30.94 11.94 -34.40
C LYS A 54 -31.61 10.72 -35.02
N VAL A 55 -32.06 9.81 -34.16
CA VAL A 55 -32.78 8.59 -34.54
C VAL A 55 -34.14 8.56 -33.90
N THR A 56 -35.08 7.95 -34.61
CA THR A 56 -36.41 7.63 -34.08
C THR A 56 -36.33 6.38 -33.19
N VAL A 57 -37.36 6.12 -32.39
CA VAL A 57 -37.41 4.98 -31.44
C VAL A 57 -37.23 3.62 -32.14
N ASP A 58 -37.57 3.58 -33.44
CA ASP A 58 -37.54 2.39 -34.30
C ASP A 58 -36.24 2.26 -35.12
N GLN A 59 -35.21 3.06 -34.80
CA GLN A 59 -33.92 3.05 -35.51
C GLN A 59 -32.76 2.67 -34.57
N THR A 60 -31.75 2.04 -35.14
CA THR A 60 -30.46 1.75 -34.49
C THR A 60 -29.33 2.46 -35.23
N VAL A 61 -28.32 2.91 -34.49
CA VAL A 61 -27.12 3.55 -35.05
C VAL A 61 -25.92 2.66 -34.76
N LYS A 62 -25.11 2.38 -35.78
CA LYS A 62 -23.78 1.80 -35.63
C LYS A 62 -22.78 2.70 -36.33
N THR A 63 -21.66 2.98 -35.68
CA THR A 63 -20.55 3.68 -36.32
C THR A 63 -19.64 2.65 -36.99
N GLU A 64 -19.39 2.85 -38.27
CA GLU A 64 -18.53 2.02 -39.11
C GLU A 64 -17.38 2.88 -39.63
N VAL A 65 -16.17 2.30 -39.65
CA VAL A 65 -14.99 2.89 -40.28
C VAL A 65 -14.70 2.15 -41.57
N ARG A 66 -14.42 2.89 -42.63
CA ARG A 66 -14.22 2.37 -43.99
C ARG A 66 -12.96 2.94 -44.60
N LEU A 67 -12.23 2.12 -45.36
CA LEU A 67 -11.15 2.57 -46.24
C LEU A 67 -11.65 2.53 -47.69
N LEU A 68 -11.41 3.62 -48.40
CA LEU A 68 -11.74 3.79 -49.80
C LEU A 68 -10.46 3.99 -50.62
N VAL A 69 -10.41 3.39 -51.81
CA VAL A 69 -9.39 3.65 -52.83
C VAL A 69 -10.11 4.32 -54.01
N GLY A 70 -9.82 5.59 -54.26
CA GLY A 70 -10.71 6.43 -55.06
C GLY A 70 -12.08 6.56 -54.39
N GLU A 71 -13.12 6.01 -55.03
CA GLU A 71 -14.50 5.99 -54.51
C GLU A 71 -14.96 4.58 -54.09
N GLU A 72 -14.10 3.56 -54.21
CA GLU A 72 -14.44 2.17 -53.91
C GLU A 72 -14.06 1.79 -52.48
N VAL A 73 -15.02 1.26 -51.69
CA VAL A 73 -14.76 0.78 -50.33
C VAL A 73 -14.04 -0.57 -50.38
N VAL A 74 -12.79 -0.60 -49.92
CA VAL A 74 -11.93 -1.80 -49.94
C VAL A 74 -11.85 -2.52 -48.59
N ALA A 75 -12.13 -1.83 -47.48
CA ALA A 75 -12.19 -2.43 -46.16
C ALA A 75 -13.22 -1.73 -45.26
N ARG A 76 -13.81 -2.47 -44.32
CA ARG A 76 -14.82 -1.99 -43.36
C ARG A 76 -14.58 -2.57 -41.97
N SER A 77 -14.82 -1.79 -40.92
CA SER A 77 -14.73 -2.24 -39.53
C SER A 77 -15.74 -1.52 -38.65
N ALA A 78 -16.35 -2.25 -37.71
CA ALA A 78 -17.20 -1.65 -36.69
C ALA A 78 -16.35 -1.20 -35.50
N ILE A 79 -16.71 -0.06 -34.90
CA ILE A 79 -16.05 0.37 -33.66
C ILE A 79 -16.47 -0.53 -32.49
N LYS A 80 -15.53 -0.84 -31.59
CA LYS A 80 -15.78 -1.64 -30.39
C LYS A 80 -15.04 -1.05 -29.19
N ILE A 81 -15.62 -1.20 -28.01
CA ILE A 81 -14.95 -0.94 -26.73
C ILE A 81 -14.36 -2.27 -26.25
N HIS A 82 -13.05 -2.33 -26.04
CA HIS A 82 -12.39 -3.52 -25.53
C HIS A 82 -12.29 -3.48 -24.00
N ALA A 83 -12.09 -4.65 -23.38
CA ALA A 83 -11.94 -4.73 -21.92
C ALA A 83 -10.76 -3.87 -21.44
N GLY A 84 -11.02 -2.95 -20.52
CA GLY A 84 -10.01 -2.00 -20.01
C GLY A 84 -9.94 -0.66 -20.75
N GLU A 85 -10.61 -0.53 -21.90
CA GLU A 85 -10.73 0.71 -22.67
C GLU A 85 -12.08 1.37 -22.37
N ARG A 86 -12.14 2.71 -22.29
CA ARG A 86 -13.41 3.47 -22.21
C ARG A 86 -13.87 4.01 -23.55
N GLN A 87 -12.99 3.99 -24.56
CA GLN A 87 -13.20 4.64 -25.85
C GLN A 87 -13.32 3.58 -26.96
N PRO A 88 -14.23 3.74 -27.91
CA PRO A 88 -14.38 2.79 -28.99
C PRO A 88 -13.28 2.98 -30.05
N ARG A 89 -12.62 1.89 -30.44
CA ARG A 89 -11.63 1.86 -31.52
C ARG A 89 -12.09 0.98 -32.68
N TYR A 90 -11.50 1.18 -33.85
CA TYR A 90 -11.70 0.30 -35.01
C TYR A 90 -10.42 -0.49 -35.30
N LEU A 91 -10.58 -1.69 -35.86
CA LEU A 91 -9.49 -2.54 -36.34
C LEU A 91 -9.80 -2.90 -37.79
N LEU A 92 -9.08 -2.30 -38.73
CA LEU A 92 -9.33 -2.42 -40.16
C LEU A 92 -8.21 -3.25 -40.80
N GLU A 93 -8.50 -4.51 -41.12
CA GLU A 93 -7.56 -5.33 -41.88
C GLU A 93 -7.55 -4.92 -43.36
N VAL A 94 -6.36 -4.62 -43.87
CA VAL A 94 -6.13 -4.21 -45.25
C VAL A 94 -5.15 -5.20 -45.88
N ASP A 95 -5.51 -5.72 -47.05
CA ASP A 95 -4.59 -6.51 -47.86
C ASP A 95 -3.87 -5.56 -48.84
N PRO A 96 -2.55 -5.31 -48.68
CA PRO A 96 -1.80 -4.45 -49.59
C PRO A 96 -1.86 -4.88 -51.05
N ALA A 97 -2.12 -6.16 -51.35
CA ALA A 97 -2.27 -6.66 -52.71
C ALA A 97 -3.55 -6.14 -53.40
N THR A 98 -4.54 -5.71 -52.63
CA THR A 98 -5.83 -5.18 -53.13
C THR A 98 -5.80 -3.66 -53.35
N LEU A 99 -4.73 -2.98 -52.95
CA LEU A 99 -4.58 -1.53 -53.06
C LEU A 99 -3.93 -1.14 -54.40
N SER A 100 -4.50 -0.12 -55.06
CA SER A 100 -3.93 0.50 -56.26
C SER A 100 -2.70 1.37 -55.93
N GLU A 101 -1.63 1.27 -56.72
CA GLU A 101 -0.36 1.98 -56.48
C GLU A 101 -0.47 3.51 -56.58
N GLY A 102 -1.39 4.04 -57.40
CA GLY A 102 -1.44 5.47 -57.74
C GLY A 102 -2.76 6.19 -57.43
N LEU A 103 -3.76 5.48 -56.89
CA LEU A 103 -5.04 6.11 -56.55
C LEU A 103 -5.00 6.69 -55.12
N PRO A 104 -5.61 7.86 -54.89
CA PRO A 104 -5.72 8.42 -53.56
C PRO A 104 -6.63 7.55 -52.70
N MET A 105 -6.30 7.43 -51.42
CA MET A 105 -7.06 6.68 -50.44
C MET A 105 -7.67 7.64 -49.42
N THR A 106 -8.88 7.31 -48.97
CA THR A 106 -9.56 8.03 -47.91
C THR A 106 -10.07 7.06 -46.86
N ILE A 107 -10.01 7.46 -45.60
CA ILE A 107 -10.60 6.72 -44.49
C ILE A 107 -11.76 7.54 -43.93
N GLU A 108 -12.88 6.88 -43.69
CA GLU A 108 -14.14 7.51 -43.30
C GLU A 108 -14.71 6.86 -42.05
N ALA A 109 -15.31 7.67 -41.18
CA ALA A 109 -16.19 7.21 -40.13
C ALA A 109 -17.62 7.64 -40.47
N VAL A 110 -18.53 6.66 -40.55
CA VAL A 110 -19.93 6.87 -40.93
C VAL A 110 -20.86 6.28 -39.86
N SER A 111 -21.90 7.01 -39.51
CA SER A 111 -23.01 6.47 -38.74
C SER A 111 -24.01 5.81 -39.69
N VAL A 112 -24.12 4.49 -39.60
CA VAL A 112 -25.08 3.69 -40.34
C VAL A 112 -26.35 3.58 -39.51
N ILE A 113 -27.45 4.13 -40.03
CA ILE A 113 -28.75 4.17 -39.37
C ILE A 113 -29.65 3.17 -40.05
N SER A 114 -30.00 2.11 -39.31
CA SER A 114 -30.82 1.02 -39.82
C SER A 114 -32.11 0.90 -39.01
N PRO A 115 -33.22 0.43 -39.59
CA PRO A 115 -34.40 0.03 -38.84
C PRO A 115 -34.03 -0.97 -37.74
N ARG A 116 -34.65 -0.87 -36.57
CA ARG A 116 -34.43 -1.77 -35.44
C ARG A 116 -35.05 -3.13 -35.76
N GLU A 117 -34.23 -4.16 -35.97
CA GLU A 117 -34.73 -5.53 -36.09
C GLU A 117 -35.42 -5.94 -34.77
N GLN A 118 -36.67 -6.40 -34.85
CA GLN A 118 -37.42 -6.93 -33.72
C GLN A 118 -36.85 -8.31 -33.33
N GLU A 119 -35.85 -8.34 -32.46
CA GLU A 119 -35.45 -9.59 -31.80
C GLU A 119 -36.14 -9.74 -30.44
N ALA A 120 -37.28 -10.45 -30.41
CA ALA A 120 -37.72 -11.24 -29.26
C ALA A 120 -38.75 -12.32 -29.65
N ASN A 121 -38.26 -13.56 -29.77
CA ASN A 121 -38.89 -14.89 -29.69
C ASN A 121 -40.43 -15.09 -29.67
N ALA A 122 -40.86 -15.95 -30.61
CA ALA A 122 -41.76 -17.11 -30.47
C ALA A 122 -43.30 -16.97 -30.39
N ARG A 123 -43.95 -17.61 -31.38
CA ARG A 123 -45.32 -18.20 -31.47
C ARG A 123 -46.54 -17.27 -31.58
N THR A 124 -47.32 -17.56 -32.64
CA THR A 124 -48.73 -17.17 -32.92
C THR A 124 -48.95 -15.66 -33.14
N ALA A 125 -49.43 -15.18 -34.29
CA ALA A 125 -50.73 -15.43 -34.88
C ALA A 125 -50.84 -14.75 -36.27
N GLU A 126 -51.68 -15.31 -37.14
CA GLU A 126 -52.07 -14.80 -38.45
C GLU A 126 -52.81 -13.45 -38.40
N LYS A 127 -52.72 -12.73 -39.55
CA LYS A 127 -53.54 -11.58 -40.03
C LYS A 127 -53.29 -10.24 -39.31
N ALA A 128 -53.18 -9.10 -40.00
CA ALA A 128 -53.68 -8.72 -41.31
C ALA A 128 -52.76 -7.68 -41.99
N GLN A 129 -52.79 -7.66 -43.32
CA GLN A 129 -52.31 -6.58 -44.16
C GLN A 129 -53.17 -5.31 -43.92
N THR A 130 -52.52 -4.16 -43.77
CA THR A 130 -52.90 -2.91 -44.46
C THR A 130 -51.76 -1.88 -44.38
N GLU A 131 -51.29 -1.52 -45.57
CA GLU A 131 -50.70 -0.25 -46.03
C GLU A 131 -50.29 0.82 -44.99
N ASP A 132 -48.98 1.05 -44.85
CA ASP A 132 -48.35 2.28 -45.36
C ASP A 132 -46.83 2.04 -45.52
N GLN A 133 -46.31 2.11 -46.75
CA GLN A 133 -44.88 1.96 -47.04
C GLN A 133 -44.13 3.24 -46.64
N ALA A 134 -43.69 3.32 -45.38
CA ALA A 134 -42.55 4.17 -45.03
C ALA A 134 -41.27 3.46 -45.47
N SER A 135 -40.43 4.11 -46.28
CA SER A 135 -39.21 3.50 -46.82
C SER A 135 -38.31 3.01 -45.69
N SER A 136 -38.01 1.71 -45.68
CA SER A 136 -37.07 1.07 -44.76
C SER A 136 -35.62 1.27 -45.23
N GLU A 137 -35.25 2.48 -45.64
CA GLU A 137 -33.92 2.73 -46.19
C GLU A 137 -32.91 2.94 -45.07
N THR A 138 -31.86 2.11 -45.10
CA THR A 138 -30.62 2.37 -44.35
C THR A 138 -30.04 3.68 -44.86
N ARG A 139 -29.88 4.67 -43.97
CA ARG A 139 -29.25 5.95 -44.30
C ARG A 139 -27.90 6.07 -43.61
N GLU A 140 -26.93 6.65 -44.28
CA GLU A 140 -25.59 6.86 -43.76
C GLU A 140 -25.35 8.34 -43.53
N VAL A 141 -24.74 8.67 -42.39
CA VAL A 141 -24.30 10.03 -42.07
C VAL A 141 -22.79 10.02 -41.93
N LEU A 142 -22.10 10.74 -42.82
CA LEU A 142 -20.66 10.93 -42.76
C LEU A 142 -20.32 11.76 -41.51
N LEU A 143 -19.48 11.21 -40.65
CA LEU A 143 -19.03 11.87 -39.42
C LEU A 143 -17.68 12.54 -39.67
N TYR A 144 -16.75 11.80 -40.27
CA TYR A 144 -15.39 12.25 -40.57
C TYR A 144 -14.89 11.61 -41.86
N ARG A 145 -14.05 12.34 -42.60
CA ARG A 145 -13.36 11.88 -43.81
C ARG A 145 -11.95 12.42 -43.79
N ASN A 146 -10.95 11.55 -43.79
CA ASN A 146 -9.54 11.90 -43.81
C ASN A 146 -8.87 11.33 -45.07
N ALA A 147 -8.11 12.14 -45.79
CA ALA A 147 -7.21 11.65 -46.84
C ALA A 147 -5.99 10.98 -46.18
N ILE A 148 -5.54 9.85 -46.75
CA ILE A 148 -4.40 9.08 -46.20
C ILE A 148 -3.31 8.81 -47.25
N GLY A 149 -3.27 9.62 -48.31
CA GLY A 149 -2.29 9.49 -49.38
C GLY A 149 -2.56 8.31 -50.33
N THR A 150 -1.48 7.68 -50.82
CA THR A 150 -1.53 6.50 -51.70
C THR A 150 -0.94 5.27 -50.98
N LYS A 151 -0.92 4.12 -51.66
CA LYS A 151 -0.43 2.87 -51.07
C LYS A 151 0.98 2.96 -50.48
N LEU A 152 1.91 3.65 -51.15
CA LEU A 152 3.30 3.70 -50.71
C LEU A 152 3.48 4.45 -49.37
N PRO A 153 2.93 5.67 -49.18
CA PRO A 153 2.88 6.33 -47.88
C PRO A 153 2.22 5.49 -46.78
N LEU A 154 1.10 4.81 -47.09
CA LEU A 154 0.43 3.94 -46.12
C LEU A 154 1.35 2.81 -45.64
N LEU A 155 2.06 2.13 -46.54
CA LEU A 155 2.96 1.05 -46.15
C LEU A 155 4.23 1.55 -45.45
N ALA A 156 4.67 2.77 -45.74
CA ALA A 156 5.78 3.42 -45.04
C ALA A 156 5.39 3.95 -43.65
N ALA A 157 4.08 4.01 -43.35
CA ALA A 157 3.57 4.48 -42.07
C ALA A 157 3.79 3.48 -40.93
N ASP A 158 4.01 2.21 -41.22
CA ASP A 158 4.39 1.18 -40.24
C ASP A 158 5.87 1.40 -39.84
N LYS A 159 6.09 2.23 -38.83
CA LYS A 159 7.42 2.72 -38.47
C LYS A 159 8.19 1.69 -37.65
N ASN A 160 7.49 0.85 -36.91
CA ASN A 160 8.07 -0.23 -36.11
C ASN A 160 8.04 -1.60 -36.83
N ASN A 161 7.46 -1.68 -38.03
CA ASN A 161 7.39 -2.86 -38.89
C ASN A 161 6.65 -4.05 -38.25
N ASP A 162 5.69 -3.77 -37.35
CA ASP A 162 4.91 -4.78 -36.63
C ASP A 162 3.60 -5.17 -37.35
N LYS A 163 3.33 -4.54 -38.51
CA LYS A 163 2.13 -4.69 -39.36
C LYS A 163 0.84 -4.12 -38.76
N PHE A 164 0.93 -3.37 -37.68
CA PHE A 164 -0.14 -2.55 -37.11
C PHE A 164 0.21 -1.10 -37.31
N ILE A 165 -0.47 -0.44 -38.24
CA ILE A 165 -0.35 1.02 -38.35
C ILE A 165 -1.32 1.62 -37.35
N THR A 166 -0.74 2.17 -36.29
CA THR A 166 -1.48 2.81 -35.21
C THR A 166 -1.57 4.31 -35.45
N HIS A 167 -2.48 4.95 -34.71
CA HIS A 167 -2.61 6.41 -34.74
C HIS A 167 -1.36 7.17 -34.26
N ASP A 168 -0.45 6.53 -33.50
CA ASP A 168 0.83 7.12 -33.08
C ASP A 168 1.82 7.23 -34.25
N GLU A 169 1.68 6.33 -35.23
CA GLU A 169 2.55 6.28 -36.40
C GLU A 169 1.98 7.07 -37.56
N TRP A 170 0.66 7.01 -37.75
CA TRP A 170 -0.08 7.67 -38.82
C TRP A 170 -1.29 8.46 -38.30
N LEU A 171 -1.09 9.77 -38.19
CA LEU A 171 -2.04 10.70 -37.59
C LEU A 171 -3.46 10.67 -38.22
N PRO A 172 -3.65 10.53 -39.56
CA PRO A 172 -4.98 10.46 -40.19
C PRO A 172 -5.92 9.36 -39.68
N LEU A 173 -5.42 8.36 -38.94
CA LEU A 173 -6.21 7.24 -38.43
C LEU A 173 -7.12 7.62 -37.24
N THR A 174 -6.90 8.76 -36.58
CA THR A 174 -7.80 9.23 -35.50
C THR A 174 -8.84 10.22 -36.01
N PHE A 175 -10.12 9.96 -35.78
CA PHE A 175 -11.19 10.83 -36.24
C PHE A 175 -11.56 11.87 -35.17
N SER A 176 -11.12 13.11 -35.38
CA SER A 176 -11.45 14.28 -34.55
C SER A 176 -11.44 15.56 -35.40
N GLN A 177 -12.10 16.63 -34.94
CA GLN A 177 -12.06 17.92 -35.65
C GLN A 177 -10.64 18.51 -35.71
N THR A 178 -9.86 18.32 -34.66
CA THR A 178 -8.44 18.69 -34.65
C THR A 178 -7.67 17.92 -35.72
N ASN A 179 -7.97 16.64 -35.90
CA ASN A 179 -7.29 15.85 -36.93
C ASN A 179 -7.71 16.20 -38.35
N SER A 180 -8.99 16.53 -38.56
CA SER A 180 -9.46 17.05 -39.85
C SER A 180 -8.75 18.35 -40.24
N LEU A 181 -8.38 19.19 -39.26
CA LEU A 181 -7.53 20.35 -39.50
C LEU A 181 -6.09 19.96 -39.89
N PHE A 182 -5.48 18.99 -39.20
CA PHE A 182 -4.15 18.49 -39.58
C PHE A 182 -4.12 17.92 -41.00
N VAL A 183 -5.12 17.11 -41.36
CA VAL A 183 -5.26 16.54 -42.71
C VAL A 183 -5.49 17.64 -43.77
N ALA A 184 -6.12 18.76 -43.42
CA ALA A 184 -6.27 19.88 -44.32
C ALA A 184 -4.96 20.68 -44.51
N LEU A 185 -4.10 20.73 -43.48
CA LEU A 185 -2.78 21.36 -43.55
C LEU A 185 -1.78 20.50 -44.32
N ASP A 186 -1.80 19.18 -44.09
CA ASP A 186 -1.03 18.20 -44.85
C ASP A 186 -1.92 17.03 -45.32
N PRO A 187 -2.45 17.12 -46.56
CA PRO A 187 -3.25 16.05 -47.16
C PRO A 187 -2.47 14.75 -47.43
N SER A 188 -1.13 14.79 -47.42
CA SER A 188 -0.30 13.60 -47.63
C SER A 188 -0.26 12.72 -46.38
N GLY A 189 -0.40 13.33 -45.19
CA GLY A 189 -0.28 12.67 -43.89
C GLY A 189 1.14 12.30 -43.50
N GLU A 190 2.14 12.76 -44.26
CA GLU A 190 3.56 12.47 -44.04
C GLU A 190 4.14 13.25 -42.86
N GLN A 191 3.63 14.46 -42.62
CA GLN A 191 4.07 15.28 -41.48
C GLN A 191 3.42 14.81 -40.18
N SER A 192 4.23 14.79 -39.12
CA SER A 192 3.75 14.57 -37.76
C SER A 192 2.95 15.77 -37.23
N ALA A 193 2.10 15.52 -36.23
CA ALA A 193 1.35 16.59 -35.55
C ALA A 193 2.27 17.68 -34.96
N LEU A 194 3.46 17.29 -34.48
CA LEU A 194 4.47 18.22 -33.96
C LEU A 194 5.02 19.13 -35.07
N GLU A 195 5.33 18.58 -36.25
CA GLU A 195 5.83 19.37 -37.38
C GLU A 195 4.79 20.39 -37.85
N LEU A 196 3.53 19.97 -38.01
CA LEU A 196 2.43 20.86 -38.40
C LEU A 196 2.20 21.98 -37.37
N MET A 197 2.25 21.65 -36.08
CA MET A 197 2.09 22.63 -34.99
C MET A 197 3.25 23.63 -34.92
N ASN A 198 4.47 23.21 -35.23
CA ASN A 198 5.62 24.10 -35.31
C ASN A 198 5.58 24.98 -36.56
N GLU A 199 5.17 24.43 -37.71
CA GLU A 199 5.11 25.14 -38.99
C GLU A 199 4.02 26.22 -39.00
N HIS A 200 2.81 25.88 -38.53
CA HIS A 200 1.65 26.78 -38.62
C HIS A 200 1.33 27.51 -37.31
N GLY A 201 2.04 27.21 -36.23
CA GLY A 201 1.87 27.80 -34.91
C GLY A 201 0.79 27.09 -34.07
N ARG A 202 1.18 26.56 -32.92
CA ARG A 202 0.30 25.81 -32.00
C ARG A 202 -0.97 26.57 -31.62
N GLU A 203 -0.82 27.80 -31.13
CA GLU A 203 -1.95 28.62 -30.67
C GLU A 203 -2.95 28.91 -31.81
N ARG A 204 -2.46 29.09 -33.04
CA ARG A 204 -3.32 29.24 -34.22
C ARG A 204 -4.12 27.98 -34.48
N ILE A 205 -3.46 26.82 -34.51
CA ILE A 205 -4.12 25.53 -34.75
C ILE A 205 -5.15 25.24 -33.65
N MET A 206 -4.79 25.44 -32.39
CA MET A 206 -5.70 25.25 -31.26
C MET A 206 -6.95 26.14 -31.36
N ALA A 207 -6.83 27.35 -31.93
CA ALA A 207 -7.92 28.32 -31.98
C ALA A 207 -8.91 27.96 -33.08
N ILE A 208 -8.37 27.57 -34.25
CA ILE A 208 -9.16 27.03 -35.34
C ILE A 208 -9.85 25.74 -34.89
N ALA A 209 -9.11 24.83 -34.25
CA ALA A 209 -9.67 23.58 -33.76
C ALA A 209 -10.77 23.82 -32.71
N ALA A 210 -10.62 24.81 -31.82
CA ALA A 210 -11.67 25.19 -30.86
C ALA A 210 -12.96 25.63 -31.56
N LEU A 211 -12.86 26.42 -32.64
CA LEU A 211 -14.01 26.78 -33.47
C LEU A 211 -14.63 25.54 -34.14
N LEU A 212 -13.82 24.66 -34.72
CA LEU A 212 -14.31 23.43 -35.37
C LEU A 212 -15.03 22.52 -34.38
N HIS A 213 -14.49 22.34 -33.17
CA HIS A 213 -15.15 21.61 -32.08
C HIS A 213 -16.40 22.33 -31.57
N ALA A 214 -16.40 23.66 -31.51
CA ALA A 214 -17.58 24.44 -31.13
C ALA A 214 -18.72 24.37 -32.16
N ILE A 215 -18.40 24.19 -33.44
CA ILE A 215 -19.36 23.93 -34.53
C ILE A 215 -19.84 22.48 -34.50
N ALA A 216 -18.92 21.53 -34.29
CA ALA A 216 -19.24 20.11 -34.35
C ALA A 216 -19.99 19.58 -33.12
N ASP A 217 -19.79 20.19 -31.96
CA ASP A 217 -20.60 19.94 -30.77
C ASP A 217 -21.90 20.75 -30.91
N PRO A 218 -23.11 20.16 -30.87
CA PRO A 218 -24.37 20.88 -31.00
C PRO A 218 -24.97 21.39 -29.68
N PHE A 219 -24.39 21.12 -28.50
CA PHE A 219 -25.06 21.50 -27.24
C PHE A 219 -24.15 21.88 -26.06
N ASP A 220 -24.18 23.14 -25.66
CA ASP A 220 -24.03 23.51 -24.26
C ASP A 220 -25.38 23.24 -23.56
N ARG A 221 -25.44 22.26 -22.65
CA ARG A 221 -26.69 21.82 -21.99
C ARG A 221 -27.36 22.92 -21.19
N GLU A 222 -26.63 23.96 -20.81
CA GLU A 222 -27.17 25.08 -20.04
C GLU A 222 -27.64 26.24 -20.92
N GLU A 223 -27.04 26.46 -22.10
CA GLU A 223 -27.24 27.69 -22.91
C GLU A 223 -27.87 27.47 -24.32
N GLN A 224 -28.01 26.24 -24.83
CA GLN A 224 -28.66 25.91 -26.13
C GLN A 224 -28.13 26.66 -27.39
N ILE A 225 -26.84 27.00 -27.43
CA ILE A 225 -26.21 27.68 -28.58
C ILE A 225 -25.84 26.64 -29.66
N GLU A 226 -26.23 26.81 -30.92
CA GLU A 226 -25.84 25.96 -32.07
C GLU A 226 -25.03 26.78 -33.10
N LEU A 227 -23.82 26.35 -33.44
CA LEU A 227 -22.98 27.00 -34.47
C LEU A 227 -23.01 26.20 -35.77
N THR A 228 -22.81 26.88 -36.90
CA THR A 228 -22.87 26.27 -38.24
C THR A 228 -21.57 26.47 -39.00
N SER A 229 -21.25 25.55 -39.92
CA SER A 229 -20.16 25.65 -40.89
C SER A 229 -20.48 26.60 -42.06
N LEU A 230 -21.48 27.49 -41.91
CA LEU A 230 -21.88 28.49 -42.91
C LEU A 230 -22.33 27.90 -44.25
N ASN A 231 -22.96 26.73 -44.20
CA ASN A 231 -23.38 25.93 -45.37
C ASN A 231 -22.21 25.43 -46.24
N LEU A 232 -20.99 25.42 -45.70
CA LEU A 232 -19.82 24.80 -46.34
C LEU A 232 -19.63 23.38 -45.78
N SER A 233 -19.03 22.50 -46.60
CA SER A 233 -18.48 21.25 -46.08
C SER A 233 -17.33 21.55 -45.12
N THR A 234 -17.05 20.64 -44.17
CA THR A 234 -15.96 20.83 -43.19
C THR A 234 -14.63 21.14 -43.86
N ALA A 235 -14.29 20.43 -44.94
CA ALA A 235 -13.06 20.68 -45.70
C ALA A 235 -13.04 22.07 -46.36
N ALA A 236 -14.15 22.49 -46.99
CA ALA A 236 -14.24 23.81 -47.62
C ALA A 236 -14.23 24.95 -46.59
N PHE A 237 -14.81 24.71 -45.41
CA PHE A 237 -14.79 25.65 -44.30
C PHE A 237 -13.37 25.82 -43.73
N ILE A 238 -12.64 24.72 -43.50
CA ILE A 238 -11.25 24.75 -43.05
C ILE A 238 -10.36 25.46 -44.09
N ASP A 239 -10.50 25.15 -45.38
CA ASP A 239 -9.75 25.80 -46.46
C ASP A 239 -10.01 27.32 -46.52
N ALA A 240 -11.28 27.73 -46.39
CA ALA A 240 -11.66 29.15 -46.36
C ALA A 240 -11.10 29.88 -45.12
N LEU A 241 -11.07 29.23 -43.96
CA LEU A 241 -10.45 29.76 -42.75
C LEU A 241 -8.93 29.93 -42.92
N LEU A 242 -8.25 28.89 -43.41
CA LEU A 242 -6.79 28.88 -43.55
C LEU A 242 -6.28 29.91 -44.58
N LYS A 243 -7.05 30.16 -45.65
CA LYS A 243 -6.73 31.14 -46.71
C LYS A 243 -7.12 32.58 -46.38
N ASN A 244 -7.80 32.83 -45.27
CA ASN A 244 -8.20 34.17 -44.89
C ASN A 244 -6.98 35.03 -44.53
N GLU A 245 -6.90 36.26 -45.03
CA GLU A 245 -5.77 37.17 -44.79
C GLU A 245 -5.57 37.48 -43.30
N ASN A 246 -6.65 37.54 -42.51
CA ASN A 246 -6.59 37.75 -41.05
C ASN A 246 -5.94 36.57 -40.31
N MET A 247 -5.91 35.39 -40.96
CA MET A 247 -5.32 34.16 -40.45
C MET A 247 -3.88 33.95 -40.94
N ALA A 248 -3.37 34.79 -41.85
CA ALA A 248 -2.09 34.59 -42.54
C ALA A 248 -0.87 35.29 -41.88
N ALA A 249 -1.07 36.21 -40.93
CA ALA A 249 0.01 37.08 -40.42
C ALA A 249 0.43 36.79 -38.96
N ALA A 250 1.70 36.45 -38.75
CA ALA A 250 2.39 36.65 -37.48
C ALA A 250 2.87 38.12 -37.42
N THR A 251 2.22 38.96 -36.63
CA THR A 251 2.64 40.36 -36.45
C THR A 251 3.32 40.51 -35.10
N THR A 252 4.57 40.94 -35.15
CA THR A 252 5.32 41.44 -34.00
C THR A 252 4.60 42.65 -33.40
N GLU A 253 4.37 42.58 -32.08
CA GLU A 253 3.91 43.64 -31.17
C GLU A 253 2.38 43.86 -31.08
N GLU A 254 1.88 43.69 -29.84
CA GLU A 254 0.48 43.77 -29.37
C GLU A 254 -0.48 42.74 -29.99
N GLU A 255 -0.30 41.47 -29.62
CA GLU A 255 -1.09 40.35 -30.09
C GLU A 255 -2.55 40.42 -29.62
N THR A 256 -3.47 40.72 -30.53
CA THR A 256 -4.84 40.19 -30.45
C THR A 256 -4.76 38.66 -30.39
N PRO A 257 -5.22 38.00 -29.31
CA PRO A 257 -5.16 36.55 -29.15
C PRO A 257 -5.70 35.82 -30.38
N TRP A 258 -5.10 34.67 -30.75
CA TRP A 258 -5.55 33.86 -31.89
C TRP A 258 -7.04 33.50 -31.83
N LEU A 259 -7.57 33.35 -30.62
CA LEU A 259 -9.00 33.14 -30.36
C LEU A 259 -9.89 34.29 -30.87
N ASP A 260 -9.46 35.54 -30.67
CA ASP A 260 -10.18 36.72 -31.11
C ASP A 260 -10.12 36.83 -32.64
N ARG A 261 -8.95 36.57 -33.24
CA ARG A 261 -8.79 36.54 -34.72
C ARG A 261 -9.68 35.50 -35.40
N VAL A 262 -9.75 34.29 -34.82
CA VAL A 262 -10.63 33.22 -35.31
C VAL A 262 -12.10 33.63 -35.17
N SER A 263 -12.46 34.26 -34.05
CA SER A 263 -13.82 34.76 -33.81
C SER A 263 -14.21 35.83 -34.84
N ASP A 264 -13.37 36.85 -35.04
CA ASP A 264 -13.61 37.93 -35.99
C ASP A 264 -13.72 37.40 -37.43
N THR A 265 -12.85 36.45 -37.79
CA THR A 265 -12.87 35.78 -39.10
C THR A 265 -14.16 35.01 -39.30
N TYR A 266 -14.60 34.23 -38.30
CA TYR A 266 -15.85 33.49 -38.35
C TYR A 266 -17.06 34.44 -38.47
N GLN A 267 -17.06 35.55 -37.74
CA GLN A 267 -18.11 36.57 -37.83
C GLN A 267 -18.17 37.22 -39.23
N ALA A 268 -17.02 37.57 -39.82
CA ALA A 268 -16.95 38.12 -41.16
C ALA A 268 -17.41 37.12 -42.23
N MET A 269 -17.04 35.84 -42.08
CA MET A 269 -17.52 34.78 -42.95
C MET A 269 -19.04 34.59 -42.81
N ALA A 270 -19.57 34.63 -41.58
CA ALA A 270 -21.02 34.51 -41.35
C ALA A 270 -21.81 35.63 -42.03
N GLN A 271 -21.33 36.88 -41.96
CA GLN A 271 -21.91 38.01 -42.69
C GLN A 271 -21.89 37.79 -44.20
N THR A 272 -20.77 37.29 -44.74
CA THR A 272 -20.62 36.99 -46.18
C THR A 272 -21.60 35.91 -46.65
N HIS A 273 -21.81 34.88 -45.82
CA HIS A 273 -22.74 33.79 -46.07
C HIS A 273 -24.19 34.08 -45.64
N GLN A 274 -24.49 35.31 -45.20
CA GLN A 274 -25.81 35.76 -44.73
C GLN A 274 -26.39 34.90 -43.59
N VAL A 275 -25.51 34.42 -42.71
CA VAL A 275 -25.87 33.63 -41.53
C VAL A 275 -25.85 34.53 -40.29
N ALA A 276 -26.96 34.57 -39.55
CA ALA A 276 -27.02 35.24 -38.26
C ALA A 276 -26.42 34.33 -37.16
N LEU A 277 -25.42 34.82 -36.44
CA LEU A 277 -24.82 34.08 -35.32
C LEU A 277 -25.67 34.26 -34.05
N PRO A 278 -25.86 33.19 -33.24
CA PRO A 278 -26.63 33.26 -32.00
C PRO A 278 -25.88 34.02 -30.89
N ASP A 279 -26.61 34.60 -29.93
CA ASP A 279 -25.99 35.23 -28.75
C ASP A 279 -25.11 34.23 -27.97
N GLY A 280 -23.96 34.68 -27.48
CA GLY A 280 -23.01 33.84 -26.71
C GLY A 280 -22.05 32.99 -27.56
N TRP A 281 -22.11 33.06 -28.90
CA TRP A 281 -21.24 32.27 -29.79
C TRP A 281 -19.73 32.39 -29.50
N GLN A 282 -19.24 33.59 -29.15
CA GLN A 282 -17.82 33.82 -28.80
C GLN A 282 -17.44 33.11 -27.50
N LYS A 283 -18.31 33.16 -26.48
CA LYS A 283 -18.10 32.44 -25.22
C LYS A 283 -17.97 30.95 -25.47
N ARG A 284 -18.79 30.39 -26.35
CA ARG A 284 -18.72 28.97 -26.71
C ARG A 284 -17.37 28.56 -27.32
N ILE A 285 -16.83 29.36 -28.25
CA ILE A 285 -15.50 29.09 -28.83
C ILE A 285 -14.44 29.19 -27.74
N LYS A 286 -14.55 30.17 -26.84
CA LYS A 286 -13.66 30.34 -25.69
C LYS A 286 -13.71 29.16 -24.71
N ASP A 287 -14.89 28.64 -24.41
CA ASP A 287 -15.08 27.49 -23.52
C ASP A 287 -14.44 26.23 -24.13
N LYS A 288 -14.58 26.02 -25.44
CA LYS A 288 -13.88 24.94 -26.16
C LYS A 288 -12.37 25.15 -26.22
N TRP A 289 -11.91 26.37 -26.41
CA TRP A 289 -10.49 26.71 -26.32
C TRP A 289 -9.91 26.34 -24.94
N ILE A 290 -10.61 26.67 -23.86
CA ILE A 290 -10.23 26.27 -22.49
C ILE A 290 -10.23 24.74 -22.34
N GLU A 291 -11.29 24.06 -22.82
CA GLU A 291 -11.39 22.60 -22.78
C GLU A 291 -10.20 21.93 -23.48
N MET A 292 -9.78 22.46 -24.64
CA MET A 292 -8.65 21.95 -25.41
C MET A 292 -7.30 22.13 -24.70
N HIS A 293 -7.14 23.12 -23.84
CA HIS A 293 -5.94 23.29 -23.01
C HIS A 293 -5.97 22.44 -21.72
N ALA A 294 -7.17 22.00 -21.31
CA ALA A 294 -7.40 21.18 -20.12
C ALA A 294 -8.21 19.92 -20.44
N VAL A 295 -7.77 19.16 -21.46
CA VAL A 295 -8.44 17.92 -21.84
C VAL A 295 -8.21 16.86 -20.76
N LYS A 296 -9.30 16.31 -20.24
CA LYS A 296 -9.30 15.19 -19.28
C LYS A 296 -8.59 13.98 -19.87
N GLN A 297 -7.87 13.23 -19.04
CA GLN A 297 -7.17 12.00 -19.43
C GLN A 297 -8.10 10.91 -19.99
N SER A 298 -9.41 10.99 -19.70
CA SER A 298 -10.41 10.07 -20.22
C SER A 298 -10.88 10.38 -21.64
N ASN A 299 -10.49 11.52 -22.22
CA ASN A 299 -10.98 12.00 -23.52
C ASN A 299 -9.95 11.68 -24.63
N VAL A 300 -10.40 11.07 -25.73
CA VAL A 300 -9.57 10.72 -26.91
C VAL A 300 -8.80 11.91 -27.47
N LEU A 301 -9.35 13.13 -27.38
CA LEU A 301 -8.65 14.33 -27.83
C LEU A 301 -7.32 14.54 -27.10
N ARG A 302 -7.16 13.99 -25.89
CA ARG A 302 -5.92 14.06 -25.13
C ARG A 302 -4.75 13.47 -25.91
N GLU A 303 -4.96 12.29 -26.48
CA GLU A 303 -3.94 11.53 -27.22
C GLU A 303 -3.56 12.25 -28.52
N VAL A 304 -4.54 12.79 -29.24
CA VAL A 304 -4.31 13.62 -30.45
C VAL A 304 -3.43 14.83 -30.13
N LEU A 305 -3.69 15.50 -29.00
CA LEU A 305 -2.92 16.66 -28.58
C LEU A 305 -1.54 16.26 -28.06
N ASP A 306 -1.43 15.19 -27.26
CA ASP A 306 -0.16 14.72 -26.73
C ASP A 306 0.82 14.35 -27.87
N ASN A 307 0.32 13.83 -29.00
CA ASN A 307 1.11 13.51 -30.20
C ASN A 307 1.74 14.72 -30.89
N SER A 308 1.30 15.94 -30.55
CA SER A 308 1.89 17.19 -31.03
C SER A 308 3.10 17.67 -30.22
N TYR A 309 3.50 16.97 -29.16
CA TYR A 309 4.61 17.36 -28.29
C TYR A 309 5.88 16.55 -28.58
N PRO A 310 7.07 17.12 -28.33
CA PRO A 310 8.32 16.42 -28.57
C PRO A 310 8.47 15.21 -27.65
N THR A 311 9.05 14.15 -28.19
CA THR A 311 9.33 12.91 -27.48
C THR A 311 10.75 12.94 -26.92
N ARG A 312 10.93 12.43 -25.70
CA ARG A 312 12.23 12.27 -25.04
C ARG A 312 12.44 10.81 -24.70
N THR A 313 13.67 10.33 -24.90
CA THR A 313 14.04 8.93 -24.65
C THR A 313 15.17 8.88 -23.63
N LEU A 314 15.01 8.00 -22.65
CA LEU A 314 15.99 7.68 -21.62
C LEU A 314 16.29 6.18 -21.71
N VAL A 315 17.57 5.82 -21.73
CA VAL A 315 18.01 4.42 -21.63
C VAL A 315 18.72 4.21 -20.30
N LEU A 316 18.24 3.25 -19.51
CA LEU A 316 18.79 2.91 -18.20
C LEU A 316 19.26 1.47 -18.22
N ARG A 317 20.46 1.19 -17.72
CA ARG A 317 20.94 -0.17 -17.49
C ARG A 317 21.29 -0.38 -16.02
N GLY A 318 20.68 -1.38 -15.41
CA GLY A 318 20.86 -1.68 -14.00
C GLY A 318 20.93 -3.17 -13.72
N GLU A 319 21.03 -3.47 -12.42
CA GLU A 319 21.24 -4.83 -11.95
C GLU A 319 20.57 -5.08 -10.60
N THR A 320 20.19 -6.33 -10.35
CA THR A 320 19.61 -6.78 -9.08
C THR A 320 20.61 -7.57 -8.25
N VAL A 321 20.33 -7.74 -6.96
CA VAL A 321 21.12 -8.60 -6.07
C VAL A 321 21.16 -10.05 -6.56
N SER A 322 22.20 -10.80 -6.17
CA SER A 322 22.46 -12.16 -6.62
C SER A 322 21.45 -13.19 -6.14
N GLY A 323 20.76 -12.94 -5.02
CA GLY A 323 19.73 -13.81 -4.46
C GLY A 323 18.39 -13.77 -5.22
N MET A 324 18.17 -12.77 -6.08
CA MET A 324 17.00 -12.75 -6.97
C MET A 324 17.25 -13.65 -8.18
N LYS A 325 16.61 -14.83 -8.21
CA LYS A 325 16.88 -15.86 -9.22
C LYS A 325 16.19 -15.57 -10.55
N ASN A 326 14.92 -15.17 -10.51
CA ASN A 326 14.11 -14.93 -11.71
C ASN A 326 13.35 -13.60 -11.59
N PRO A 327 14.05 -12.46 -11.45
CA PRO A 327 13.38 -11.23 -11.13
C PRO A 327 12.61 -10.67 -12.33
N GLN A 328 11.36 -10.29 -12.08
CA GLN A 328 10.52 -9.49 -12.95
C GLN A 328 10.77 -8.01 -12.64
N ILE A 329 11.35 -7.29 -13.59
CA ILE A 329 11.76 -5.89 -13.41
C ILE A 329 10.76 -4.98 -14.10
N SER A 330 10.25 -3.98 -13.38
CA SER A 330 9.35 -2.96 -13.91
C SER A 330 9.82 -1.56 -13.51
N LEU A 331 9.37 -0.56 -14.26
CA LEU A 331 9.61 0.84 -13.96
C LEU A 331 8.28 1.50 -13.60
N GLN A 332 8.19 2.02 -12.39
CA GLN A 332 7.04 2.80 -11.93
C GLN A 332 7.34 4.29 -12.04
N MET A 333 6.34 5.05 -12.44
CA MET A 333 6.38 6.50 -12.52
C MET A 333 5.35 7.14 -11.60
N GLY A 334 5.79 8.19 -10.92
CA GLY A 334 4.96 9.01 -10.04
C GLY A 334 4.93 8.47 -8.62
N SER A 335 4.89 9.41 -7.67
CA SER A 335 4.86 9.13 -6.23
C SER A 335 3.56 9.59 -5.55
N TYR A 336 2.72 10.36 -6.25
CA TYR A 336 1.43 10.85 -5.76
C TYR A 336 0.27 10.01 -6.32
N PRO A 337 -0.55 9.34 -5.50
CA PRO A 337 -1.70 8.59 -6.00
C PRO A 337 -2.70 9.49 -6.76
N ASN A 338 -3.00 9.14 -8.01
CA ASN A 338 -4.03 9.79 -8.80
C ASN A 338 -4.62 8.77 -9.77
N ASP A 339 -5.92 8.55 -9.69
CA ASP A 339 -6.66 7.82 -10.72
C ASP A 339 -7.58 8.81 -11.46
N PRO A 340 -7.19 9.29 -12.65
CA PRO A 340 -7.99 10.28 -13.38
C PRO A 340 -9.37 9.77 -13.79
N LEU A 341 -9.61 8.47 -13.66
CA LEU A 341 -10.86 7.82 -14.01
C LEU A 341 -11.77 7.58 -12.79
N ALA A 342 -11.27 7.82 -11.58
CA ALA A 342 -12.01 7.67 -10.34
C ALA A 342 -12.86 8.92 -10.05
N ASN A 343 -14.07 8.69 -9.55
CA ASN A 343 -14.97 9.76 -9.08
C ASN A 343 -14.72 10.03 -7.59
N SER A 344 -13.57 10.65 -7.27
CA SER A 344 -13.10 10.87 -5.91
C SER A 344 -12.57 12.30 -5.77
N HIS A 345 -12.81 12.93 -4.62
CA HIS A 345 -12.32 14.29 -4.35
C HIS A 345 -10.78 14.38 -4.35
N TYR A 346 -10.09 13.25 -4.14
CA TYR A 346 -8.64 13.17 -4.10
C TYR A 346 -7.99 12.94 -5.48
N ASP A 347 -8.81 12.76 -6.52
CA ASP A 347 -8.37 12.42 -7.87
C ASP A 347 -8.69 13.57 -8.84
N ASN A 348 -7.73 13.88 -9.71
CA ASN A 348 -7.86 14.94 -10.70
C ASN A 348 -7.92 14.34 -12.12
N PRO A 349 -9.04 14.50 -12.83
CA PRO A 349 -9.22 13.93 -14.17
C PRO A 349 -8.32 14.57 -15.24
N LEU A 350 -7.67 15.71 -14.95
CA LEU A 350 -6.73 16.37 -15.86
C LEU A 350 -5.30 15.83 -15.73
N LYS A 351 -4.97 15.17 -14.60
CA LYS A 351 -3.62 14.68 -14.32
C LYS A 351 -3.49 13.21 -14.69
N PRO A 352 -2.32 12.75 -15.18
CA PRO A 352 -2.13 11.35 -15.54
C PRO A 352 -2.26 10.42 -14.33
N LYS A 353 -2.52 9.14 -14.61
CA LYS A 353 -2.60 8.09 -13.60
C LYS A 353 -1.26 7.94 -12.90
N ARG A 354 -1.28 7.81 -11.57
CA ARG A 354 -0.10 7.63 -10.72
C ARG A 354 -0.45 6.76 -9.48
N PRO A 355 0.47 5.92 -9.00
CA PRO A 355 1.63 5.45 -9.76
C PRO A 355 1.19 4.72 -11.04
N LEU A 356 2.02 4.80 -12.07
CA LEU A 356 1.82 4.11 -13.34
C LEU A 356 3.04 3.24 -13.64
N LEU A 357 2.82 1.96 -13.94
CA LEU A 357 3.88 1.13 -14.53
C LEU A 357 4.09 1.56 -15.98
N VAL A 358 5.32 1.93 -16.30
CA VAL A 358 5.70 2.47 -17.59
C VAL A 358 5.92 1.33 -18.57
N PRO A 359 5.31 1.36 -19.76
CA PRO A 359 5.70 0.47 -20.84
C PRO A 359 7.18 0.68 -21.20
N ILE A 360 7.94 -0.40 -21.24
CA ILE A 360 9.36 -0.45 -21.52
C ILE A 360 9.60 -1.36 -22.73
N THR A 361 10.51 -0.95 -23.60
CA THR A 361 10.93 -1.78 -24.74
C THR A 361 12.28 -2.43 -24.42
N PRO A 362 12.37 -3.77 -24.35
CA PRO A 362 13.62 -4.46 -24.12
C PRO A 362 14.63 -4.26 -25.25
N VAL A 363 15.92 -4.50 -24.96
CA VAL A 363 17.00 -4.37 -25.95
C VAL A 363 16.80 -5.36 -27.08
N GLY A 364 16.63 -4.85 -28.31
CA GLY A 364 16.48 -5.70 -29.49
C GLY A 364 15.10 -6.34 -29.64
N GLU A 365 14.12 -5.95 -28.82
CA GLU A 365 12.72 -6.33 -28.99
C GLU A 365 11.90 -5.17 -29.56
N GLU A 366 10.93 -5.48 -30.41
CA GLU A 366 10.02 -4.50 -31.00
C GLU A 366 8.79 -4.22 -30.12
N LYS A 367 8.53 -5.08 -29.12
CA LYS A 367 7.32 -5.01 -28.29
C LYS A 367 7.60 -4.37 -26.94
N SER A 368 6.73 -3.45 -26.54
CA SER A 368 6.74 -2.91 -25.18
C SER A 368 6.08 -3.88 -24.20
N SER A 369 6.64 -4.02 -23.00
CA SER A 369 6.05 -4.71 -21.85
C SER A 369 6.03 -3.79 -20.63
N THR A 370 5.23 -4.07 -19.59
CA THR A 370 5.31 -3.32 -18.31
C THR A 370 6.28 -3.95 -17.32
N ALA A 371 6.74 -5.18 -17.61
CA ALA A 371 7.76 -5.89 -16.85
C ALA A 371 8.58 -6.78 -17.78
N ILE A 372 9.87 -6.96 -17.46
CA ILE A 372 10.78 -7.80 -18.24
C ILE A 372 11.46 -8.82 -17.33
N GLU A 373 11.80 -9.99 -17.86
CA GLU A 373 12.65 -10.95 -17.15
C GLU A 373 14.08 -10.40 -17.12
N GLY A 374 14.65 -10.25 -15.93
CA GLY A 374 16.04 -9.83 -15.76
C GLY A 374 17.01 -10.94 -16.14
N ALA A 375 17.46 -10.99 -17.39
CA ALA A 375 18.45 -11.96 -17.83
C ALA A 375 19.78 -11.77 -17.08
N ASN A 376 20.28 -12.83 -16.45
CA ASN A 376 21.51 -12.79 -15.63
C ASN A 376 21.51 -11.71 -14.53
N ARG A 377 20.34 -11.30 -14.01
CA ARG A 377 20.16 -10.25 -12.99
C ARG A 377 20.49 -8.83 -13.50
N GLN A 378 20.54 -8.65 -14.81
CA GLN A 378 20.73 -7.35 -15.45
C GLN A 378 19.43 -6.95 -16.14
N PHE A 379 19.18 -5.65 -16.24
CA PHE A 379 18.04 -5.11 -16.96
C PHE A 379 18.44 -3.86 -17.74
N GLU A 380 17.75 -3.63 -18.85
CA GLU A 380 17.82 -2.39 -19.59
C GLU A 380 16.40 -1.91 -19.89
N PHE A 381 16.17 -0.62 -19.64
CA PHE A 381 14.93 0.05 -19.95
C PHE A 381 15.18 1.09 -21.03
N ARG A 382 14.37 1.05 -22.10
CA ARG A 382 14.18 2.18 -23.00
C ARG A 382 12.84 2.81 -22.67
N VAL A 383 12.88 4.03 -22.12
CA VAL A 383 11.70 4.78 -21.68
C VAL A 383 11.51 5.95 -22.61
N THR A 384 10.32 6.08 -23.19
CA THR A 384 10.00 7.13 -24.16
C THR A 384 8.75 7.88 -23.70
N LEU A 385 8.88 9.19 -23.45
CA LEU A 385 7.82 10.05 -22.93
C LEU A 385 7.59 11.27 -23.81
N ARG A 386 6.36 11.82 -23.79
CA ARG A 386 6.00 13.06 -24.49
C ARG A 386 6.06 14.26 -23.52
N ASP A 387 6.75 15.33 -23.93
CA ASP A 387 6.98 16.55 -23.12
C ASP A 387 5.77 17.50 -23.19
N THR A 388 4.63 17.02 -22.68
CA THR A 388 3.32 17.68 -22.84
C THR A 388 3.20 19.02 -22.09
N ALA A 389 4.10 19.29 -21.15
CA ALA A 389 4.17 20.57 -20.46
C ALA A 389 5.40 21.41 -20.85
N GLN A 390 6.19 20.98 -21.84
CA GLN A 390 7.45 21.63 -22.26
C GLN A 390 8.42 21.84 -21.08
N GLY A 391 8.37 20.93 -20.11
CA GLY A 391 9.10 21.00 -18.85
C GLY A 391 10.49 20.38 -18.93
N PHE A 392 10.83 19.67 -20.00
CA PHE A 392 12.08 18.93 -20.10
C PHE A 392 13.32 19.82 -19.99
N GLU A 393 13.40 20.90 -20.79
CA GLU A 393 14.59 21.77 -20.84
C GLU A 393 14.78 22.57 -19.54
N THR A 394 13.68 22.99 -18.91
CA THR A 394 13.74 23.73 -17.65
C THR A 394 14.01 22.83 -16.45
N CYS A 395 13.61 21.55 -16.54
CA CYS A 395 13.73 20.49 -15.53
C CYS A 395 13.63 21.01 -14.09
N GLN A 396 12.40 21.31 -13.65
CA GLN A 396 12.10 21.83 -12.32
C GLN A 396 11.23 20.84 -11.53
N PRO A 397 11.73 19.63 -11.21
CA PRO A 397 10.96 18.70 -10.40
C PRO A 397 10.77 19.30 -9.01
N THR A 398 9.57 19.15 -8.45
CA THR A 398 9.24 19.70 -7.14
C THR A 398 10.14 19.07 -6.06
N ALA A 399 10.84 19.91 -5.30
CA ALA A 399 11.78 19.45 -4.28
C ALA A 399 11.09 18.72 -3.11
N ASN A 400 9.90 19.16 -2.70
CA ASN A 400 9.08 18.53 -1.65
C ASN A 400 7.60 18.88 -1.85
N GLY A 401 6.72 17.88 -1.79
CA GLY A 401 5.41 18.03 -1.15
C GLY A 401 4.56 19.24 -1.53
N VAL A 402 4.52 19.66 -2.79
CA VAL A 402 3.55 20.68 -3.16
C VAL A 402 2.19 20.02 -3.11
N TYR A 403 1.38 20.45 -2.13
CA TYR A 403 -0.06 20.27 -2.15
C TYR A 403 -0.54 20.92 -3.44
N VAL A 404 -0.65 20.15 -4.53
CA VAL A 404 -1.19 20.71 -5.77
C VAL A 404 -2.69 20.74 -5.59
N TYR A 405 -3.16 21.71 -4.78
CA TYR A 405 -4.54 22.13 -4.78
C TYR A 405 -4.89 22.41 -6.23
N TYR A 406 -5.90 21.72 -6.74
CA TYR A 406 -6.57 22.17 -7.93
C TYR A 406 -7.22 23.50 -7.56
N ASP A 407 -6.57 24.61 -7.91
CA ASP A 407 -7.22 25.90 -7.87
C ASP A 407 -8.27 25.89 -8.97
N LYS A 408 -9.53 25.85 -8.56
CA LYS A 408 -10.69 25.89 -9.45
C LYS A 408 -10.74 27.19 -10.26
N ASN A 409 -9.96 28.19 -9.84
CA ASN A 409 -9.81 29.50 -10.49
C ASN A 409 -8.49 29.64 -11.26
N ALA A 410 -7.67 28.59 -11.34
CA ALA A 410 -6.48 28.63 -12.18
C ALA A 410 -6.90 28.84 -13.64
N ASP A 411 -6.20 29.76 -14.31
CA ASP A 411 -6.35 29.98 -15.74
C ASP A 411 -5.82 28.73 -16.48
N LEU A 412 -6.75 27.83 -16.83
CA LEU A 412 -6.47 26.56 -17.50
C LEU A 412 -5.88 26.72 -18.91
N THR A 413 -5.82 27.95 -19.44
CA THR A 413 -5.18 28.26 -20.73
C THR A 413 -3.68 28.56 -20.60
N LYS A 414 -3.14 28.61 -19.37
CA LYS A 414 -1.71 28.83 -19.12
C LYS A 414 -1.03 27.54 -18.65
N PRO A 415 0.27 27.35 -18.95
CA PRO A 415 1.06 26.31 -18.33
C PRO A 415 0.94 26.42 -16.81
N SER A 416 0.53 25.33 -16.16
CA SER A 416 0.56 25.25 -14.70
C SER A 416 1.96 25.61 -14.20
N ALA A 417 2.06 26.43 -13.16
CA ALA A 417 3.33 26.71 -12.47
C ALA A 417 4.01 25.43 -11.92
N HIS A 418 3.24 24.34 -11.85
CA HIS A 418 3.71 22.99 -11.56
C HIS A 418 3.30 22.07 -12.73
N PRO A 419 4.19 21.84 -13.71
CA PRO A 419 3.96 20.90 -14.80
C PRO A 419 3.49 19.55 -14.23
N THR A 420 2.34 19.06 -14.69
CA THR A 420 1.76 17.79 -14.21
C THR A 420 2.02 16.64 -15.18
N ASP A 421 2.97 16.81 -16.09
CA ASP A 421 3.40 15.75 -16.99
C ASP A 421 4.25 14.72 -16.26
N ASN A 422 4.61 13.69 -17.01
CA ASN A 422 5.37 12.54 -16.55
C ASN A 422 6.89 12.79 -16.55
N MET A 423 7.34 13.93 -17.07
CA MET A 423 8.77 14.26 -17.19
C MET A 423 9.40 14.62 -15.84
N GLN A 424 8.61 15.25 -14.98
CA GLN A 424 9.02 15.72 -13.67
C GLN A 424 8.70 14.71 -12.55
N ASP A 425 8.24 13.49 -12.89
CA ASP A 425 7.79 12.49 -11.91
C ASP A 425 8.90 11.54 -11.47
N LEU A 426 8.79 11.05 -10.22
CA LEU A 426 9.73 10.10 -9.65
C LEU A 426 9.68 8.78 -10.43
N LEU A 427 10.81 8.37 -10.98
CA LEU A 427 11.03 7.02 -11.48
C LEU A 427 11.48 6.10 -10.34
N THR A 428 10.83 4.95 -10.23
CA THR A 428 11.15 3.89 -9.26
C THR A 428 11.31 2.57 -10.00
N VAL A 429 12.50 1.96 -9.90
CA VAL A 429 12.69 0.59 -10.35
C VAL A 429 12.07 -0.34 -9.32
N ILE A 430 11.29 -1.32 -9.78
CA ILE A 430 10.70 -2.37 -8.94
C ILE A 430 11.19 -3.70 -9.49
N ALA A 431 11.87 -4.49 -8.65
CA ALA A 431 12.30 -5.85 -8.94
C ALA A 431 11.52 -6.81 -8.04
N PHE A 432 10.69 -7.65 -8.65
CA PHE A 432 9.93 -8.68 -7.94
C PHE A 432 10.47 -10.07 -8.29
N ASP A 433 10.82 -10.87 -7.29
CA ASP A 433 11.25 -12.24 -7.47
C ASP A 433 10.14 -13.22 -7.03
N PRO A 434 9.46 -13.91 -7.96
CA PRO A 434 8.35 -14.80 -7.62
C PRO A 434 8.76 -15.99 -6.75
N ASP A 435 10.03 -16.40 -6.78
CA ASP A 435 10.54 -17.55 -6.03
C ASP A 435 10.64 -17.23 -4.53
N SER A 436 11.06 -16.01 -4.18
CA SER A 436 11.15 -15.55 -2.79
C SER A 436 9.96 -14.70 -2.32
N GLY A 437 9.12 -14.22 -3.24
CA GLY A 437 8.05 -13.26 -2.97
C GLY A 437 8.56 -11.84 -2.64
N VAL A 438 9.87 -11.62 -2.72
CA VAL A 438 10.51 -10.33 -2.40
C VAL A 438 10.30 -9.35 -3.54
N GLU A 439 9.77 -8.18 -3.20
CA GLU A 439 9.77 -7.00 -4.06
C GLU A 439 10.78 -5.98 -3.48
N MET A 440 11.76 -5.57 -4.28
CA MET A 440 12.72 -4.52 -3.94
C MET A 440 12.52 -3.31 -4.84
N ARG A 441 12.68 -2.12 -4.26
CA ARG A 441 12.51 -0.84 -4.97
C ARG A 441 13.77 0.01 -4.91
N SER A 442 13.99 0.80 -5.96
CA SER A 442 15.02 1.85 -5.98
C SER A 442 14.50 3.15 -6.58
N TYR A 443 14.67 4.26 -5.86
CA TYR A 443 14.20 5.58 -6.27
C TYR A 443 15.27 6.29 -7.08
N LEU A 444 15.01 6.55 -8.36
CA LEU A 444 16.01 7.12 -9.26
C LEU A 444 15.97 8.66 -9.31
N GLY A 445 14.80 9.25 -9.17
CA GLY A 445 14.59 10.69 -9.37
C GLY A 445 13.72 10.99 -10.59
N ALA A 446 13.66 12.27 -10.99
CA ALA A 446 12.83 12.70 -12.11
C ALA A 446 13.39 12.24 -13.47
N PHE A 447 12.52 11.87 -14.41
CA PHE A 447 12.92 11.53 -15.78
C PHE A 447 13.79 12.63 -16.42
N CYS A 448 13.40 13.90 -16.28
CA CYS A 448 14.16 15.00 -16.88
C CYS A 448 15.55 15.17 -16.28
N GLU A 449 15.79 14.79 -15.01
CA GLU A 449 17.13 14.84 -14.42
C GLU A 449 17.99 13.70 -14.96
N LEU A 450 17.41 12.49 -15.01
CA LEU A 450 18.09 11.27 -15.45
C LEU A 450 18.45 11.30 -16.94
N ALA A 451 17.66 11.98 -17.77
CA ALA A 451 17.89 12.12 -19.20
C ALA A 451 18.90 13.23 -19.55
N ARG A 452 19.49 13.92 -18.58
CA ARG A 452 20.51 14.95 -18.85
C ARG A 452 21.91 14.36 -18.96
N ALA A 453 22.73 15.02 -19.79
CA ALA A 453 24.11 14.65 -20.08
C ALA A 453 25.09 14.76 -18.89
N ASP A 454 24.67 15.28 -17.73
CA ASP A 454 25.51 15.30 -16.53
C ASP A 454 25.46 13.99 -15.71
N ILE A 455 24.48 13.14 -15.97
CA ILE A 455 24.34 11.82 -15.32
C ILE A 455 24.97 10.71 -16.15
N ASP A 456 24.75 10.75 -17.46
CA ASP A 456 25.49 9.98 -18.46
C ASP A 456 26.90 10.58 -18.60
N LYS A 457 27.85 10.05 -17.83
CA LYS A 457 29.20 10.61 -17.71
C LYS A 457 30.02 10.36 -18.97
N ASN A 458 29.72 9.29 -19.70
CA ASN A 458 30.43 8.88 -20.90
C ASN A 458 29.77 9.42 -22.20
N GLN A 459 28.55 9.96 -22.10
CA GLN A 459 27.74 10.55 -23.17
C GLN A 459 27.39 9.57 -24.29
N ASP A 460 27.24 8.28 -23.96
CA ASP A 460 26.85 7.23 -24.92
C ASP A 460 25.33 7.09 -25.09
N GLY A 461 24.55 7.85 -24.31
CA GLY A 461 23.09 7.85 -24.31
C GLY A 461 22.47 6.79 -23.40
N ILE A 462 23.26 6.09 -22.60
CA ILE A 462 22.85 5.02 -21.69
C ILE A 462 23.39 5.29 -20.29
N VAL A 463 22.50 5.50 -19.32
CA VAL A 463 22.90 5.65 -17.91
C VAL A 463 23.06 4.26 -17.29
N THR A 464 24.26 3.92 -16.83
CA THR A 464 24.54 2.61 -16.19
C THR A 464 24.60 2.68 -14.66
N ALA A 465 24.57 1.50 -14.02
CA ALA A 465 24.73 1.35 -12.57
C ALA A 465 26.10 1.79 -12.03
N GLU A 466 27.13 1.84 -12.86
CA GLU A 466 28.45 2.41 -12.51
C GLU A 466 28.40 3.93 -12.47
N GLU A 467 27.63 4.55 -13.37
CA GLU A 467 27.49 6.00 -13.44
C GLU A 467 26.54 6.51 -12.37
N PHE A 468 25.44 5.78 -12.16
CA PHE A 468 24.36 6.08 -11.25
C PHE A 468 24.03 4.90 -10.32
N PRO A 469 24.63 4.85 -9.11
CA PRO A 469 24.54 3.68 -8.21
C PRO A 469 23.12 3.24 -7.82
N ARG A 470 22.11 4.11 -7.90
CA ARG A 470 20.71 3.76 -7.61
C ARG A 470 20.08 2.82 -8.66
N LEU A 471 20.73 2.59 -9.80
CA LEU A 471 20.34 1.52 -10.73
C LEU A 471 20.74 0.12 -10.25
N LYS A 472 21.50 0.01 -9.15
CA LYS A 472 21.68 -1.23 -8.41
C LYS A 472 20.49 -1.40 -7.48
N VAL A 473 19.62 -2.36 -7.75
CA VAL A 473 18.52 -2.71 -6.84
C VAL A 473 19.12 -3.53 -5.69
N SER A 474 19.78 -2.84 -4.78
CA SER A 474 20.51 -3.36 -3.62
C SER A 474 19.66 -3.38 -2.36
N PHE A 475 20.09 -4.12 -1.32
CA PHE A 475 19.40 -4.12 -0.04
C PHE A 475 19.40 -2.71 0.58
N GLU A 476 20.50 -1.98 0.46
CA GLU A 476 20.60 -0.58 0.90
C GLU A 476 19.56 0.33 0.23
N ASN A 477 19.52 0.34 -1.12
CA ASN A 477 18.59 1.19 -1.86
C ASN A 477 17.13 0.83 -1.55
N ASN A 478 16.84 -0.46 -1.37
CA ASN A 478 15.52 -0.93 -0.99
C ASN A 478 15.15 -0.53 0.44
N ALA A 479 16.07 -0.61 1.40
CA ALA A 479 15.85 -0.16 2.76
C ALA A 479 15.54 1.34 2.80
N HIS A 480 16.28 2.16 2.04
CA HIS A 480 15.96 3.57 1.91
C HIS A 480 14.60 3.81 1.25
N ALA A 481 14.23 3.03 0.23
CA ALA A 481 12.91 3.13 -0.41
C ALA A 481 11.77 2.79 0.57
N LEU A 482 11.90 1.73 1.37
CA LEU A 482 10.94 1.36 2.42
C LEU A 482 10.79 2.45 3.47
N LEU A 483 11.90 2.96 4.00
CA LEU A 483 11.90 4.03 5.00
C LEU A 483 11.30 5.34 4.43
N ALA A 484 11.53 5.61 3.15
CA ALA A 484 10.96 6.78 2.47
C ALA A 484 9.43 6.71 2.31
N GLU A 485 8.82 5.53 2.29
CA GLU A 485 7.34 5.39 2.31
C GLU A 485 6.74 6.06 3.57
N ARG A 486 7.44 5.97 4.71
CA ARG A 486 7.01 6.54 6.00
C ARG A 486 7.43 8.00 6.15
N SER A 487 8.71 8.28 5.91
CA SER A 487 9.29 9.63 6.06
C SER A 487 8.69 10.64 5.07
N GLY A 488 8.13 10.16 3.96
CA GLY A 488 7.45 10.99 2.96
C GLY A 488 6.04 11.46 3.32
N LEU A 489 5.48 11.02 4.46
CA LEU A 489 4.13 11.38 4.88
C LEU A 489 4.09 12.74 5.61
N MET A 490 2.90 13.33 5.74
CA MET A 490 2.67 14.57 6.51
C MET A 490 2.37 14.34 7.99
N HIS A 491 2.20 15.43 8.75
CA HIS A 491 1.93 15.44 10.21
C HIS A 491 0.82 14.47 10.69
N HIS A 492 -0.08 14.02 9.82
CA HIS A 492 -1.11 13.03 10.16
C HIS A 492 -1.00 11.70 9.41
N GLY A 493 0.17 11.33 8.87
CA GLY A 493 0.37 10.07 8.16
C GLY A 493 -0.43 9.95 6.84
N GLY A 494 -0.85 11.08 6.28
CA GLY A 494 -1.54 11.15 5.00
C GLY A 494 -0.58 10.95 3.82
N GLY A 495 -0.88 9.98 2.96
CA GLY A 495 -0.27 9.73 1.65
C GLY A 495 -0.69 10.75 0.57
N GLN A 496 -1.05 11.96 0.99
CA GLN A 496 -1.34 13.09 0.11
C GLN A 496 -0.05 13.74 -0.45
N TYR A 497 1.12 13.24 -0.08
CA TYR A 497 2.41 13.78 -0.46
C TYR A 497 3.20 12.79 -1.31
N ALA A 498 3.74 13.31 -2.40
CA ALA A 498 4.72 12.64 -3.23
C ALA A 498 6.05 12.57 -2.47
N LYS A 499 6.66 11.37 -2.45
CA LYS A 499 8.09 11.18 -2.15
C LYS A 499 8.93 12.21 -2.92
N PRO A 500 10.09 12.64 -2.39
CA PRO A 500 10.95 13.57 -3.08
C PRO A 500 11.23 13.05 -4.49
N VAL A 501 11.02 13.93 -5.46
CA VAL A 501 11.16 13.59 -6.88
C VAL A 501 12.53 13.99 -7.40
N LYS A 502 13.03 15.12 -6.90
CA LYS A 502 14.35 15.64 -7.23
C LYS A 502 15.43 14.76 -6.62
N GLN A 503 16.48 14.44 -7.39
CA GLN A 503 17.58 13.59 -6.92
C GLN A 503 18.23 14.08 -5.64
N THR A 504 18.55 15.38 -5.55
CA THR A 504 19.15 15.96 -4.35
C THR A 504 18.24 15.85 -3.13
N ALA A 505 16.91 15.95 -3.32
CA ALA A 505 15.95 15.82 -2.24
C ALA A 505 15.80 14.36 -1.77
N ILE A 506 15.96 13.39 -2.69
CA ILE A 506 16.05 11.97 -2.33
C ILE A 506 17.32 11.73 -1.52
N ASP A 507 18.46 12.28 -1.95
CA ASP A 507 19.73 12.12 -1.26
C ASP A 507 19.67 12.76 0.16
N GLU A 508 19.07 13.94 0.27
CA GLU A 508 18.79 14.61 1.56
C GLU A 508 17.83 13.81 2.45
N LEU A 509 16.85 13.11 1.87
CA LEU A 509 15.96 12.23 2.60
C LEU A 509 16.70 10.98 3.09
N PHE A 510 17.47 10.34 2.23
CA PHE A 510 18.21 9.13 2.55
C PHE A 510 19.27 9.41 3.62
N ALA A 511 19.91 10.57 3.57
CA ALA A 511 20.85 11.02 4.61
C ALA A 511 20.20 11.22 6.00
N LYS A 512 18.87 11.30 6.11
CA LYS A 512 18.14 11.34 7.39
C LYS A 512 17.82 9.96 7.94
N HIS A 513 17.92 8.90 7.12
CA HIS A 513 17.73 7.54 7.60
C HIS A 513 18.96 7.11 8.39
N THR A 514 18.75 6.61 9.60
CA THR A 514 19.87 6.24 10.46
C THR A 514 20.48 4.90 9.99
N PRO A 515 21.79 4.68 10.18
CA PRO A 515 22.44 3.42 9.82
C PRO A 515 21.75 2.19 10.43
N GLU A 516 21.23 2.32 11.65
CA GLU A 516 20.54 1.27 12.40
C GLU A 516 19.27 0.81 11.68
N MET A 517 18.44 1.75 11.21
CA MET A 517 17.22 1.43 10.47
C MET A 517 17.53 0.85 9.09
N VAL A 518 18.56 1.34 8.41
CA VAL A 518 18.98 0.80 7.11
C VAL A 518 19.47 -0.64 7.27
N GLN A 519 20.28 -0.92 8.30
CA GLN A 519 20.72 -2.28 8.64
C GLN A 519 19.53 -3.19 8.95
N LEU A 520 18.61 -2.76 9.82
CA LEU A 520 17.45 -3.55 10.21
C LEU A 520 16.55 -3.92 9.02
N MET A 521 16.17 -2.93 8.21
CA MET A 521 15.28 -3.17 7.06
C MET A 521 15.98 -4.01 6.00
N SER A 522 17.29 -3.82 5.80
CA SER A 522 18.08 -4.67 4.89
C SER A 522 18.08 -6.13 5.39
N SER A 523 18.32 -6.37 6.68
CA SER A 523 18.30 -7.70 7.28
C SER A 523 16.93 -8.37 7.24
N ILE A 524 15.84 -7.61 7.39
CA ILE A 524 14.48 -8.13 7.25
C ILE A 524 14.23 -8.64 5.82
N VAL A 525 14.64 -7.89 4.81
CA VAL A 525 14.47 -8.29 3.40
C VAL A 525 15.36 -9.48 3.05
N ALA A 526 16.61 -9.49 3.52
CA ALA A 526 17.53 -10.60 3.33
C ALA A 526 17.02 -11.89 4.01
N MET A 527 16.35 -11.78 5.16
CA MET A 527 15.76 -12.92 5.86
C MET A 527 14.66 -13.58 5.03
N GLN A 528 13.73 -12.80 4.47
CA GLN A 528 12.72 -13.31 3.55
C GLN A 528 13.35 -13.99 2.32
N MET A 529 14.36 -13.34 1.73
CA MET A 529 15.02 -13.88 0.54
C MET A 529 15.76 -15.19 0.81
N ALA A 530 16.54 -15.27 1.90
CA ALA A 530 17.27 -16.47 2.28
C ALA A 530 16.35 -17.63 2.70
N SER A 531 15.20 -17.33 3.31
CA SER A 531 14.19 -18.35 3.65
C SER A 531 13.80 -19.19 2.42
N ALA A 532 13.64 -18.53 1.28
CA ALA A 532 13.31 -19.20 0.01
C ALA A 532 14.46 -20.05 -0.57
N GLU A 533 15.73 -19.74 -0.24
CA GLU A 533 16.88 -20.48 -0.75
C GLU A 533 17.21 -21.74 0.05
N ASN A 534 17.13 -21.67 1.38
CA ASN A 534 17.65 -22.72 2.26
C ASN A 534 16.71 -23.16 3.40
N GLN A 535 15.55 -22.50 3.57
CA GLN A 535 14.59 -22.72 4.67
C GLN A 535 15.18 -22.65 6.10
N ALA A 536 16.42 -22.18 6.25
CA ALA A 536 17.11 -22.06 7.54
C ALA A 536 16.79 -20.74 8.25
N LEU A 537 16.15 -19.80 7.54
CA LEU A 537 15.58 -18.57 8.10
C LEU A 537 14.06 -18.58 7.94
N PRO A 538 13.32 -17.93 8.85
CA PRO A 538 11.87 -17.88 8.78
C PRO A 538 11.41 -17.05 7.57
N ALA A 539 10.34 -17.50 6.93
CA ALA A 539 9.61 -16.66 6.00
C ALA A 539 8.82 -15.65 6.83
N ILE A 540 9.00 -14.36 6.54
CA ILE A 540 8.29 -13.28 7.23
C ILE A 540 6.88 -13.14 6.66
N ASP A 541 6.74 -13.42 5.36
CA ASP A 541 5.47 -13.34 4.65
C ASP A 541 5.32 -14.52 3.68
N ASN A 542 4.07 -14.98 3.55
CA ASN A 542 3.65 -15.94 2.52
C ASN A 542 2.96 -15.27 1.33
N ALA A 543 2.73 -13.95 1.40
CA ALA A 543 2.12 -13.18 0.33
C ALA A 543 3.08 -12.94 -0.83
N SER A 544 2.51 -12.66 -2.00
CA SER A 544 3.23 -12.35 -3.23
C SER A 544 3.75 -10.90 -3.32
N ASP A 545 3.75 -10.15 -2.21
CA ASP A 545 4.15 -8.73 -2.17
C ASP A 545 4.73 -8.40 -0.77
N PHE A 546 5.91 -8.95 -0.49
CA PHE A 546 6.61 -8.77 0.79
C PHE A 546 6.92 -7.29 1.12
N PHE A 547 7.05 -6.42 0.10
CA PHE A 547 7.33 -5.00 0.32
C PHE A 547 6.24 -4.33 1.16
N ARG A 548 4.97 -4.73 0.99
CA ARG A 548 3.86 -4.25 1.84
C ARG A 548 4.00 -4.71 3.28
N THR A 549 4.41 -5.94 3.50
CA THR A 549 4.60 -6.49 4.85
C THR A 549 5.77 -5.79 5.55
N ALA A 550 6.88 -5.57 4.85
CA ALA A 550 7.99 -4.77 5.35
C ALA A 550 7.56 -3.31 5.66
N ALA A 551 6.68 -2.71 4.84
CA ALA A 551 6.10 -1.40 5.11
C ALA A 551 5.14 -1.40 6.31
N GLN A 552 4.39 -2.48 6.55
CA GLN A 552 3.54 -2.62 7.75
C GLN A 552 4.35 -2.65 9.04
N LEU A 553 5.55 -3.22 9.02
CA LEU A 553 6.49 -3.13 10.15
C LEU A 553 6.91 -1.68 10.45
N LEU A 554 6.75 -0.76 9.48
CA LEU A 554 6.91 0.69 9.63
C LEU A 554 5.58 1.41 9.92
N ASP A 555 4.55 0.69 10.38
CA ASP A 555 3.21 1.18 10.71
C ASP A 555 2.50 1.83 9.50
N LEU A 556 2.69 1.27 8.31
CA LEU A 556 2.01 1.70 7.08
C LEU A 556 0.89 0.73 6.69
N ASP A 557 -0.34 1.25 6.59
CA ASP A 557 -1.50 0.56 6.06
C ASP A 557 -1.97 1.18 4.74
N TYR A 558 -1.57 0.56 3.63
CA TYR A 558 -1.98 0.99 2.29
C TYR A 558 -3.48 0.83 1.98
N ASN A 559 -4.24 0.13 2.84
CA ASN A 559 -5.70 -0.04 2.69
C ASN A 559 -6.50 0.99 3.48
N ALA A 560 -5.84 1.88 4.23
CA ALA A 560 -6.50 2.88 5.05
C ALA A 560 -7.34 3.85 4.22
N GLN A 561 -8.46 4.29 4.80
CA GLN A 561 -9.37 5.24 4.17
C GLN A 561 -8.74 6.63 4.02
N TYR A 562 -9.23 7.43 3.06
CA TYR A 562 -8.81 8.82 2.85
C TYR A 562 -7.31 9.02 2.55
N ARG A 563 -6.62 7.97 2.07
CA ARG A 563 -5.16 7.94 1.87
C ARG A 563 -4.39 8.21 3.17
N MET A 564 -4.91 7.82 4.32
CA MET A 564 -4.27 7.98 5.62
C MET A 564 -3.49 6.72 5.99
N TYR A 565 -2.37 6.49 5.31
CA TYR A 565 -1.60 5.25 5.46
C TYR A 565 -1.00 5.07 6.85
N SER A 566 -0.96 6.12 7.66
CA SER A 566 -0.44 6.06 9.01
C SER A 566 -1.10 7.09 9.94
N LYS A 567 -0.82 6.95 11.24
CA LYS A 567 -1.10 7.95 12.28
C LYS A 567 0.00 9.02 12.43
N SER A 568 1.19 8.82 11.87
CA SER A 568 2.35 9.71 11.98
C SER A 568 3.29 9.60 10.76
N ASN A 569 4.13 10.59 10.53
CA ASN A 569 5.21 10.54 9.54
C ASN A 569 6.61 10.32 10.14
N ILE A 570 6.67 10.16 11.46
CA ILE A 570 7.92 9.87 12.17
C ILE A 570 8.24 8.39 11.95
N LEU A 571 9.51 8.10 11.62
CA LEU A 571 10.01 6.72 11.56
C LEU A 571 9.94 6.09 12.95
N PRO A 572 9.45 4.84 13.07
CA PRO A 572 9.52 4.13 14.34
C PRO A 572 10.99 3.91 14.74
N GLU A 573 11.23 3.85 16.04
CA GLU A 573 12.53 3.44 16.58
C GLU A 573 12.81 1.97 16.17
N PRO A 574 14.08 1.58 15.93
CA PRO A 574 14.42 0.20 15.53
C PRO A 574 13.84 -0.88 16.45
N PHE A 575 13.79 -0.60 17.76
CA PHE A 575 13.21 -1.52 18.74
C PHE A 575 11.72 -1.81 18.49
N GLN A 576 10.94 -0.80 18.05
CA GLN A 576 9.52 -0.99 17.76
C GLN A 576 9.33 -1.92 16.55
N VAL A 577 10.14 -1.74 15.50
CA VAL A 577 10.16 -2.61 14.32
C VAL A 577 10.54 -4.04 14.72
N ILE A 578 11.54 -4.20 15.59
CA ILE A 578 11.93 -5.52 16.12
C ILE A 578 10.78 -6.20 16.88
N GLN A 579 10.05 -5.47 17.72
CA GLN A 579 8.91 -6.07 18.43
C GLN A 579 7.80 -6.50 17.47
N LEU A 580 7.53 -5.72 16.42
CA LEU A 580 6.57 -6.12 15.38
C LEU A 580 7.05 -7.34 14.61
N LEU A 581 8.34 -7.39 14.25
CA LEU A 581 8.96 -8.53 13.59
C LEU A 581 8.86 -9.81 14.43
N LYS A 582 9.16 -9.72 15.72
CA LYS A 582 9.03 -10.85 16.66
C LYS A 582 7.60 -11.35 16.76
N ASN A 583 6.60 -10.48 16.63
CA ASN A 583 5.19 -10.84 16.70
C ASN A 583 4.66 -11.54 15.45
N ILE A 584 5.47 -11.69 14.40
CA ILE A 584 5.13 -12.52 13.24
C ILE A 584 5.28 -13.98 13.64
N ALA A 585 4.20 -14.77 13.46
CA ALA A 585 4.12 -16.16 13.93
C ALA A 585 5.30 -17.03 13.47
N ASP A 586 5.64 -16.99 12.17
CA ASP A 586 6.72 -17.79 11.60
C ASP A 586 8.10 -17.39 12.17
N VAL A 587 8.32 -16.10 12.43
CA VAL A 587 9.54 -15.60 13.08
C VAL A 587 9.60 -16.06 14.53
N ALA A 588 8.49 -15.92 15.27
CA ALA A 588 8.40 -16.26 16.67
C ALA A 588 8.63 -17.76 16.93
N HIS A 589 7.95 -18.62 16.16
CA HIS A 589 8.12 -20.07 16.26
C HIS A 589 9.52 -20.51 15.83
N HIS A 590 10.10 -19.88 14.80
CA HIS A 590 11.48 -20.18 14.42
C HIS A 590 12.48 -19.85 15.54
N MET A 591 12.27 -18.74 16.26
CA MET A 591 13.08 -18.40 17.44
C MET A 591 12.88 -19.38 18.61
N GLU A 592 11.68 -19.93 18.75
CA GLU A 592 11.39 -20.95 19.76
C GLU A 592 12.05 -22.30 19.41
N ASP A 593 11.78 -22.81 18.21
CA ASP A 593 12.23 -24.12 17.72
C ASP A 593 13.76 -24.27 17.67
N ASN A 594 14.47 -23.15 17.43
CA ASN A 594 15.93 -23.13 17.32
C ASN A 594 16.61 -22.56 18.58
N GLU A 595 15.86 -22.32 19.67
CA GLU A 595 16.35 -21.66 20.87
C GLU A 595 17.11 -20.34 20.57
N ALA A 596 16.68 -19.65 19.51
CA ALA A 596 17.35 -18.47 18.98
C ALA A 596 16.75 -17.19 19.55
N THR A 597 17.61 -16.20 19.69
CA THR A 597 17.27 -14.83 20.07
C THR A 597 17.17 -13.94 18.82
N ILE A 598 16.69 -12.70 18.99
CA ILE A 598 16.58 -11.79 17.84
C ILE A 598 17.96 -11.39 17.29
N ASN A 599 19.00 -11.21 18.12
CA ASN A 599 20.32 -10.87 17.59
C ASN A 599 20.95 -12.08 16.89
N THR A 600 20.69 -13.30 17.38
CA THR A 600 21.08 -14.53 16.67
C THR A 600 20.42 -14.58 15.29
N LEU A 601 19.12 -14.33 15.21
CA LEU A 601 18.38 -14.34 13.94
C LEU A 601 18.89 -13.26 12.96
N LEU A 602 19.14 -12.04 13.45
CA LEU A 602 19.70 -10.96 12.63
C LEU A 602 21.15 -11.23 12.21
N THR A 603 21.93 -11.94 13.03
CA THR A 603 23.28 -12.41 12.67
C THR A 603 23.23 -13.40 11.51
N TRP A 604 22.33 -14.39 11.58
CA TRP A 604 22.14 -15.35 10.48
C TRP A 604 21.67 -14.66 9.19
N SER A 605 20.76 -13.69 9.30
CA SER A 605 20.35 -12.86 8.17
C SER A 605 21.53 -12.08 7.59
N ALA A 606 22.33 -11.40 8.42
CA ALA A 606 23.51 -10.66 7.97
C ALA A 606 24.56 -11.58 7.31
N GLN A 607 24.77 -12.79 7.83
CA GLN A 607 25.64 -13.80 7.19
C GLN A 607 25.14 -14.18 5.79
N ALA A 608 23.82 -14.15 5.56
CA ALA A 608 23.25 -14.49 4.26
C ALA A 608 23.58 -13.47 3.16
N PHE A 609 23.88 -12.21 3.49
CA PHE A 609 24.22 -11.17 2.50
C PHE A 609 25.35 -11.59 1.56
N THR A 610 26.33 -12.33 2.08
CA THR A 610 27.52 -12.74 1.32
C THR A 610 27.21 -13.60 0.09
N HIS A 611 26.08 -14.32 0.07
CA HIS A 611 25.60 -15.06 -1.10
C HIS A 611 24.40 -14.38 -1.78
N LEU A 612 23.62 -13.59 -1.03
CA LEU A 612 22.46 -12.88 -1.56
C LEU A 612 22.81 -11.61 -2.34
N SER A 613 23.94 -10.94 -2.09
CA SER A 613 24.33 -9.71 -2.80
C SER A 613 25.79 -9.68 -3.22
N GLN A 614 26.01 -9.34 -4.49
CA GLN A 614 27.32 -9.05 -5.06
C GLN A 614 27.80 -7.62 -4.80
N PHE A 615 26.96 -6.74 -4.22
CA PHE A 615 27.31 -5.33 -4.04
C PHE A 615 28.13 -5.11 -2.78
N ALA A 616 29.20 -4.31 -2.89
CA ALA A 616 30.10 -4.04 -1.77
C ALA A 616 29.40 -3.30 -0.63
N ALA A 617 28.46 -2.39 -0.93
CA ALA A 617 27.73 -1.63 0.09
C ALA A 617 26.84 -2.53 0.96
N ASP A 618 26.09 -3.45 0.34
CA ASP A 618 25.27 -4.44 1.07
C ASP A 618 26.14 -5.33 1.97
N ASN A 619 27.27 -5.82 1.46
CA ASN A 619 28.21 -6.63 2.23
C ASN A 619 28.85 -5.84 3.38
N GLN A 620 29.08 -4.54 3.21
CA GLN A 620 29.58 -3.66 4.27
C GLN A 620 28.52 -3.48 5.38
N ILE A 621 27.25 -3.26 5.03
CA ILE A 621 26.13 -3.18 5.99
C ILE A 621 26.07 -4.45 6.86
N ALA A 622 26.15 -5.62 6.23
CA ALA A 622 26.15 -6.90 6.94
C ALA A 622 27.41 -7.10 7.81
N ALA A 623 28.59 -6.73 7.31
CA ALA A 623 29.84 -6.84 8.05
C ALA A 623 29.87 -5.92 9.28
N ASP A 624 29.37 -4.69 9.15
CA ASP A 624 29.29 -3.72 10.24
C ASP A 624 28.32 -4.20 11.32
N LEU A 625 27.14 -4.68 10.93
CA LEU A 625 26.17 -5.25 11.87
C LEU A 625 26.74 -6.46 12.62
N ASN A 626 27.32 -7.43 11.90
CA ASN A 626 27.93 -8.62 12.50
C ASN A 626 29.09 -8.25 13.43
N THR A 627 29.94 -7.30 13.04
CA THR A 627 31.06 -6.83 13.87
C THR A 627 30.54 -6.17 15.14
N ALA A 628 29.52 -5.33 15.04
CA ALA A 628 28.94 -4.65 16.19
C ALA A 628 28.25 -5.64 17.15
N ILE A 629 27.52 -6.63 16.63
CA ILE A 629 26.91 -7.71 17.44
C ILE A 629 27.99 -8.52 18.16
N ASN A 630 29.00 -9.01 17.43
CA ASN A 630 30.08 -9.82 17.99
C ASN A 630 30.92 -9.06 19.03
N ALA A 631 31.03 -7.73 18.88
CA ALA A 631 31.73 -6.87 19.84
C ALA A 631 30.85 -6.43 21.03
N GLY A 632 29.55 -6.77 21.06
CA GLY A 632 28.60 -6.32 22.08
C GLY A 632 28.31 -4.80 22.03
N ASN A 633 28.62 -4.15 20.92
CA ASN A 633 28.47 -2.69 20.72
C ASN A 633 27.42 -2.36 19.64
N SER A 634 26.54 -3.30 19.31
CA SER A 634 25.43 -3.08 18.38
C SER A 634 24.38 -2.14 19.00
N TRP A 635 23.64 -1.46 18.13
CA TRP A 635 22.43 -0.71 18.50
C TRP A 635 21.26 -1.64 18.90
N LEU A 636 21.37 -2.92 18.59
CA LEU A 636 20.41 -3.93 19.02
C LEU A 636 20.36 -4.02 20.56
N PRO A 637 19.19 -4.36 21.14
CA PRO A 637 19.12 -4.62 22.57
C PRO A 637 20.16 -5.67 22.96
N ALA A 638 20.94 -5.36 24.00
CA ALA A 638 21.86 -6.34 24.56
C ALA A 638 21.07 -7.55 25.04
N GLU A 639 21.43 -8.74 24.54
CA GLU A 639 20.78 -9.96 25.00
C GLU A 639 21.12 -10.21 26.47
N PRO A 640 20.13 -10.57 27.30
CA PRO A 640 20.41 -10.82 28.69
C PRO A 640 21.40 -11.99 28.86
N VAL A 641 22.60 -11.72 29.37
CA VAL A 641 23.60 -12.76 29.65
C VAL A 641 23.19 -13.45 30.94
N ASN A 642 22.93 -14.77 30.90
CA ASN A 642 22.42 -15.53 32.04
C ASN A 642 21.14 -14.90 32.66
N GLY A 643 20.31 -14.27 31.83
CA GLY A 643 19.08 -13.58 32.25
C GLY A 643 19.28 -12.17 32.83
N LEU A 644 20.47 -11.56 32.67
CA LEU A 644 20.75 -10.18 33.11
C LEU A 644 20.98 -9.22 31.94
N GLU A 645 20.34 -8.05 32.00
CA GLU A 645 20.66 -6.96 31.08
C GLU A 645 22.09 -6.44 31.30
N SER A 646 22.71 -5.88 30.27
CA SER A 646 24.12 -5.44 30.31
C SER A 646 24.44 -4.53 31.51
N ILE A 647 23.56 -3.58 31.83
CA ILE A 647 23.74 -2.69 32.98
C ILE A 647 23.75 -3.43 34.33
N CYS A 648 23.07 -4.57 34.41
CA CYS A 648 23.06 -5.44 35.59
C CYS A 648 24.24 -6.43 35.59
N SER A 649 24.75 -6.81 34.42
CA SER A 649 25.88 -7.74 34.33
C SER A 649 27.16 -7.21 34.98
N THR A 650 27.32 -5.89 35.10
CA THR A 650 28.46 -5.25 35.80
C THR A 650 28.28 -5.16 37.31
N GLU A 651 27.04 -5.29 37.80
CA GLU A 651 26.70 -5.13 39.22
C GLU A 651 26.65 -6.48 39.97
N PHE A 652 26.42 -7.58 39.24
CA PHE A 652 26.26 -8.90 39.82
C PHE A 652 27.44 -9.84 39.52
N ALA A 653 27.82 -10.68 40.48
CA ALA A 653 28.77 -11.77 40.25
C ALA A 653 28.13 -12.90 39.41
N GLU A 654 28.91 -13.68 38.66
CA GLU A 654 28.44 -14.73 37.72
C GLU A 654 27.68 -15.89 38.39
N ASP A 655 27.93 -16.17 39.67
CA ASP A 655 27.27 -17.21 40.47
C ASP A 655 26.17 -16.66 41.40
N GLN A 656 25.88 -15.36 41.33
CA GLN A 656 24.93 -14.71 42.21
C GLN A 656 23.48 -15.09 41.89
N ILE A 657 22.64 -15.26 42.91
CA ILE A 657 21.18 -15.49 42.72
C ILE A 657 20.52 -14.28 42.05
N ARG A 658 19.64 -14.55 41.07
CA ARG A 658 19.00 -13.54 40.20
C ARG A 658 17.56 -13.87 39.86
N GLY A 659 16.93 -12.98 39.07
CA GLY A 659 15.57 -13.17 38.54
C GLY A 659 14.53 -13.29 39.64
N ILE A 660 14.76 -12.57 40.74
CA ILE A 660 13.93 -12.58 41.93
C ILE A 660 12.62 -11.87 41.62
N ALA A 661 11.51 -12.51 41.94
CA ALA A 661 10.18 -11.96 41.77
C ALA A 661 9.35 -12.21 43.03
N LEU A 662 8.49 -11.25 43.37
CA LEU A 662 7.34 -11.53 44.20
C LEU A 662 6.35 -12.36 43.38
N ARG A 663 5.90 -13.47 43.96
CA ARG A 663 4.89 -14.34 43.33
C ARG A 663 3.51 -14.20 43.96
N GLY A 664 3.44 -13.64 45.16
CA GLY A 664 2.21 -13.36 45.87
C GLY A 664 2.46 -12.71 47.21
N ARG A 665 1.43 -12.04 47.75
CA ARG A 665 1.48 -11.45 49.09
C ARG A 665 0.10 -11.30 49.69
N GLY A 666 0.03 -11.26 51.01
CA GLY A 666 -1.16 -10.83 51.73
C GLY A 666 -0.80 -9.98 52.94
N ASP A 667 -1.69 -9.94 53.92
CA ASP A 667 -1.53 -9.08 55.10
C ASP A 667 -0.29 -9.47 55.93
N ASP A 668 -0.04 -10.76 56.12
CA ASP A 668 1.02 -11.29 56.98
C ASP A 668 1.96 -12.28 56.27
N TRP A 669 1.87 -12.39 54.94
CA TRP A 669 2.63 -13.36 54.17
C TRP A 669 3.15 -12.81 52.84
N LEU A 670 4.22 -13.42 52.34
CA LEU A 670 4.89 -13.07 51.08
C LEU A 670 5.46 -14.34 50.44
N THR A 671 5.29 -14.50 49.14
CA THR A 671 5.94 -15.57 48.36
C THR A 671 7.00 -14.98 47.44
N LEU A 672 8.22 -15.49 47.58
CA LEU A 672 9.39 -15.13 46.78
C LEU A 672 9.76 -16.28 45.85
N GLU A 673 10.23 -15.95 44.65
CA GLU A 673 10.81 -16.88 43.69
C GLU A 673 12.05 -16.27 43.06
N TRP A 674 12.99 -17.11 42.62
CA TRP A 674 14.20 -16.71 41.89
C TRP A 674 14.55 -17.76 40.83
N LEU A 675 15.46 -17.42 39.93
CA LEU A 675 15.98 -18.38 38.95
C LEU A 675 16.83 -19.45 39.65
N PRO A 676 16.60 -20.75 39.38
CA PRO A 676 17.42 -21.82 39.96
C PRO A 676 18.86 -21.77 39.45
N GLN A 677 19.83 -22.08 40.33
CA GLN A 677 21.29 -22.00 40.08
C GLN A 677 21.99 -23.36 40.21
N GLY A 678 21.33 -24.46 39.84
CA GLY A 678 21.93 -25.80 39.76
C GLY A 678 22.23 -26.51 41.08
N THR A 679 22.21 -25.84 42.23
CA THR A 679 22.40 -26.45 43.57
C THR A 679 21.07 -26.59 44.32
N SER A 680 20.88 -27.71 45.03
CA SER A 680 19.74 -27.91 45.93
C SER A 680 20.04 -27.32 47.31
N GLY A 681 19.29 -26.30 47.73
CA GLY A 681 19.34 -25.76 49.09
C GLY A 681 19.59 -24.26 49.13
N TYR A 682 18.52 -23.51 49.39
CA TYR A 682 18.54 -22.06 49.54
C TYR A 682 18.25 -21.66 50.99
N THR A 683 18.82 -20.55 51.45
CA THR A 683 18.45 -19.93 52.73
C THR A 683 18.06 -18.48 52.50
N VAL A 684 16.84 -18.12 52.85
CA VAL A 684 16.35 -16.73 52.77
C VAL A 684 16.55 -16.08 54.12
N TYR A 685 17.24 -14.94 54.14
CA TYR A 685 17.52 -14.12 55.32
C TYR A 685 16.72 -12.81 55.23
N TRP A 686 16.15 -12.35 56.34
CA TRP A 686 15.44 -11.07 56.37
C TRP A 686 15.44 -10.34 57.71
N ASP A 687 15.36 -9.01 57.63
CA ASP A 687 15.22 -8.10 58.77
C ASP A 687 14.42 -6.85 58.39
N THR A 688 14.01 -6.07 59.39
CA THR A 688 13.37 -4.76 59.25
C THR A 688 14.37 -3.62 58.99
N LYS A 689 15.68 -3.89 59.13
CA LYS A 689 16.77 -2.96 58.81
C LYS A 689 17.62 -3.52 57.67
N PRO A 690 18.24 -2.67 56.83
CA PRO A 690 19.24 -3.11 55.86
C PRO A 690 20.41 -3.82 56.57
N PHE A 691 20.93 -4.87 55.96
CA PHE A 691 22.10 -5.62 56.43
C PHE A 691 23.08 -5.89 55.28
N SER A 692 24.36 -6.03 55.58
CA SER A 692 25.39 -6.31 54.56
C SER A 692 25.97 -7.72 54.67
N GLN A 693 25.86 -8.31 55.86
CA GLN A 693 26.31 -9.67 56.15
C GLN A 693 25.10 -10.53 56.54
N LEU A 694 25.05 -11.77 56.05
CA LEU A 694 23.92 -12.68 56.32
C LEU A 694 23.71 -12.94 57.82
N SER A 695 24.78 -12.88 58.63
CA SER A 695 24.73 -13.07 60.08
C SER A 695 24.05 -11.93 60.86
N GLU A 696 23.84 -10.78 60.23
CA GLU A 696 23.16 -9.63 60.83
C GLU A 696 21.64 -9.77 60.78
N ALA A 697 21.10 -10.61 59.89
CA ALA A 697 19.67 -10.81 59.76
C ALA A 697 19.11 -11.62 60.94
N THR A 698 18.10 -11.07 61.61
CA THR A 698 17.46 -11.73 62.76
C THR A 698 16.66 -12.97 62.37
N ASN A 699 16.17 -13.04 61.13
CA ASN A 699 15.30 -14.12 60.66
C ASN A 699 15.90 -14.83 59.45
N GLN A 700 15.69 -16.14 59.38
CA GLN A 700 16.07 -16.96 58.24
C GLN A 700 15.14 -18.16 58.07
N THR A 701 15.04 -18.69 56.86
CA THR A 701 14.39 -19.97 56.57
C THR A 701 15.09 -20.70 55.44
N LYS A 702 15.09 -22.03 55.49
CA LYS A 702 15.64 -22.88 54.43
C LYS A 702 14.55 -23.25 53.44
N SER A 703 14.93 -23.38 52.17
CA SER A 703 14.06 -23.86 51.10
C SER A 703 14.80 -24.88 50.24
N ALA A 704 14.17 -26.02 49.97
CA ALA A 704 14.69 -27.02 49.03
C ALA A 704 14.44 -26.60 47.57
N THR A 705 13.51 -25.66 47.35
CA THR A 705 13.06 -25.17 46.04
C THR A 705 13.46 -23.71 45.84
N HIS A 706 13.40 -23.23 44.59
CA HIS A 706 13.69 -21.84 44.20
C HIS A 706 12.51 -20.87 44.47
N ARG A 707 11.58 -21.26 45.35
CA ARG A 707 10.37 -20.54 45.73
C ARG A 707 10.07 -20.79 47.21
N VAL A 708 9.68 -19.75 47.96
CA VAL A 708 9.36 -19.85 49.40
C VAL A 708 8.22 -18.91 49.79
N THR A 709 7.32 -19.36 50.67
CA THR A 709 6.31 -18.53 51.32
C THR A 709 6.73 -18.23 52.76
N LEU A 710 6.87 -16.95 53.09
CA LEU A 710 7.12 -16.45 54.43
C LEU A 710 5.79 -16.05 55.06
N ASN A 711 5.57 -16.44 56.32
CA ASN A 711 4.35 -16.13 57.08
C ASN A 711 4.70 -15.39 58.39
N GLY A 712 3.71 -14.75 59.01
CA GLY A 712 3.89 -14.04 60.27
C GLY A 712 4.65 -12.72 60.15
N LEU A 713 4.69 -12.14 58.94
CA LEU A 713 5.27 -10.82 58.72
C LEU A 713 4.31 -9.73 59.25
N THR A 714 4.87 -8.64 59.75
CA THR A 714 4.04 -7.53 60.25
C THR A 714 3.49 -6.71 59.06
N PRO A 715 2.17 -6.46 58.99
CA PRO A 715 1.58 -5.66 57.93
C PRO A 715 2.21 -4.27 57.80
N PHE A 716 2.25 -3.75 56.57
CA PHE A 716 2.80 -2.41 56.23
C PHE A 716 4.27 -2.18 56.62
N THR A 717 5.00 -3.24 56.97
CA THR A 717 6.40 -3.17 57.38
C THR A 717 7.32 -3.45 56.20
N ARG A 718 8.39 -2.67 56.08
CA ARG A 718 9.44 -2.90 55.08
C ARG A 718 10.46 -3.90 55.63
N TYR A 719 10.70 -4.93 54.86
CA TYR A 719 11.71 -5.94 55.13
C TYR A 719 12.78 -5.91 54.04
N TYR A 720 14.02 -6.15 54.45
CA TYR A 720 15.18 -6.31 53.59
C TYR A 720 15.51 -7.79 53.51
N PHE A 721 15.86 -8.29 52.33
CA PHE A 721 16.04 -9.72 52.05
C PHE A 721 17.37 -9.97 51.35
N GLN A 722 17.97 -11.13 51.64
CA GLN A 722 18.98 -11.76 50.81
C GLN A 722 18.75 -13.27 50.75
N ILE A 723 19.00 -13.87 49.60
CA ILE A 723 18.85 -15.31 49.36
C ILE A 723 20.25 -15.88 49.17
N ALA A 724 20.63 -16.84 50.00
CA ALA A 724 21.92 -17.51 49.94
C ALA A 724 21.81 -18.92 49.37
N HIS A 725 22.87 -19.37 48.72
CA HIS A 725 23.09 -20.72 48.21
C HIS A 725 24.58 -21.09 48.35
N ASP A 726 25.02 -22.19 47.74
CA ASP A 726 26.45 -22.52 47.64
C ASP A 726 27.12 -21.65 46.55
N GLY A 727 27.33 -20.38 46.89
CA GLY A 727 27.87 -19.34 46.01
C GLY A 727 27.55 -17.92 46.53
N THR A 728 27.62 -16.92 45.65
CA THR A 728 27.34 -15.53 46.00
C THR A 728 25.84 -15.32 46.33
N PRO A 729 25.49 -14.77 47.52
CA PRO A 729 24.10 -14.45 47.86
C PRO A 729 23.51 -13.38 46.96
N SER A 730 22.19 -13.37 46.80
CA SER A 730 21.51 -12.33 46.03
C SER A 730 21.88 -10.92 46.47
N ALA A 731 21.75 -9.96 45.55
CA ALA A 731 21.71 -8.55 45.92
C ALA A 731 20.64 -8.33 47.00
N GLN A 732 20.88 -7.39 47.91
CA GLN A 732 19.86 -7.04 48.88
C GLN A 732 18.72 -6.31 48.19
N PHE A 733 17.50 -6.79 48.40
CA PHE A 733 16.28 -6.13 47.94
C PHE A 733 15.35 -5.89 49.13
N ASN A 734 14.34 -5.05 48.95
CA ASN A 734 13.38 -4.74 50.01
C ASN A 734 11.95 -4.79 49.50
N VAL A 735 11.07 -5.26 50.36
CA VAL A 735 9.65 -5.42 50.08
C VAL A 735 8.87 -4.86 51.26
N ARG A 736 7.81 -4.11 50.97
CA ARG A 736 6.86 -3.69 51.98
C ARG A 736 5.65 -4.62 51.96
N VAL A 737 5.42 -5.32 53.06
CA VAL A 737 4.32 -6.29 53.20
C VAL A 737 2.99 -5.55 53.27
N SER A 738 1.93 -6.13 52.70
CA SER A 738 0.58 -5.54 52.54
C SER A 738 0.48 -4.24 51.73
N ASP A 739 1.60 -3.59 51.38
CA ASP A 739 1.59 -2.37 50.56
C ASP A 739 1.57 -2.73 49.09
N ALA A 740 0.40 -2.66 48.50
CA ALA A 740 0.20 -3.11 47.13
C ALA A 740 0.88 -2.22 46.07
N GLY A 741 1.44 -1.07 46.44
CA GLY A 741 2.30 -0.25 45.58
C GLY A 741 1.65 0.21 44.27
N LEU A 742 0.45 0.79 44.35
CA LEU A 742 -0.35 1.26 43.20
C LEU A 742 0.20 2.54 42.51
N THR A 743 1.52 2.68 42.45
CA THR A 743 2.18 3.92 42.03
C THR A 743 3.32 3.65 41.05
N ASN A 744 3.15 2.78 40.04
CA ASN A 744 4.03 2.86 38.88
C ASN A 744 3.80 4.23 38.23
N PRO A 745 4.79 5.14 38.22
CA PRO A 745 4.64 6.36 37.46
C PRO A 745 4.45 5.97 35.99
N HIS A 746 3.28 6.24 35.42
CA HIS A 746 2.99 6.00 33.99
C HIS A 746 3.80 6.90 33.03
N LEU A 747 4.89 7.47 33.53
CA LEU A 747 5.74 8.45 32.88
C LEU A 747 7.08 7.80 32.58
N PHE A 748 7.70 8.22 31.47
CA PHE A 748 9.05 7.87 31.07
C PHE A 748 10.02 7.90 32.26
N ASP A 749 10.35 6.72 32.80
CA ASP A 749 11.36 6.59 33.85
C ASP A 749 12.74 6.55 33.19
N SER A 750 13.58 7.54 33.52
CA SER A 750 14.97 7.61 33.06
C SER A 750 15.92 6.87 34.01
N ASP A 751 15.42 6.08 34.95
CA ASP A 751 16.24 5.24 35.82
C ASP A 751 16.74 3.99 35.09
N PHE A 752 17.96 4.11 34.56
CA PHE A 752 18.68 3.00 33.91
C PHE A 752 19.43 2.12 34.92
N SER A 753 19.34 2.38 36.22
CA SER A 753 20.06 1.56 37.20
C SER A 753 19.52 0.13 37.25
N CYS A 754 20.37 -0.80 37.64
CA CYS A 754 19.98 -2.18 37.77
C CYS A 754 18.94 -2.38 38.88
N ASP A 755 17.86 -3.13 38.58
CA ASP A 755 16.91 -3.62 39.57
C ASP A 755 17.47 -4.89 40.22
N PRO A 756 17.78 -4.88 41.53
CA PRO A 756 18.33 -6.04 42.23
C PRO A 756 17.37 -7.24 42.30
N MET A 757 16.07 -7.02 42.04
CA MET A 757 15.09 -8.11 42.00
C MET A 757 15.08 -8.77 40.61
N SER A 758 14.68 -8.05 39.57
CA SER A 758 14.50 -8.64 38.25
C SER A 758 15.82 -9.01 37.57
N GLY A 759 16.90 -8.26 37.84
CA GLY A 759 18.15 -8.39 37.07
C GLY A 759 18.11 -7.65 35.73
N TYR A 760 17.13 -6.78 35.54
CA TYR A 760 17.01 -5.87 34.39
C TYR A 760 17.16 -4.41 34.82
N ALA A 761 17.35 -3.50 33.87
CA ALA A 761 17.27 -2.07 34.16
C ALA A 761 15.88 -1.73 34.73
N ARG A 762 15.80 -0.78 35.67
CA ARG A 762 14.50 -0.36 36.24
C ARG A 762 13.53 0.19 35.19
N ASN A 763 14.04 0.68 34.07
CA ASN A 763 13.28 1.14 32.91
C ASN A 763 13.40 0.23 31.68
N SER A 764 13.80 -1.03 31.87
CA SER A 764 13.88 -2.02 30.79
C SER A 764 12.54 -2.17 30.09
N ASN A 765 12.57 -2.54 28.80
CA ASN A 765 11.39 -2.95 28.04
C ASN A 765 11.35 -4.47 27.83
N ILE A 766 12.31 -5.22 28.40
CA ILE A 766 12.42 -6.68 28.24
C ILE A 766 11.33 -7.39 29.06
N ASP A 767 11.03 -6.88 30.25
CA ASP A 767 10.04 -7.42 31.18
C ASP A 767 8.77 -6.57 31.29
N GLY A 768 8.54 -5.66 30.35
CA GLY A 768 7.35 -4.80 30.30
C GLY A 768 7.72 -3.35 29.96
N TYR A 769 6.82 -2.60 29.33
CA TYR A 769 7.16 -1.24 28.89
C TYR A 769 7.46 -0.26 30.04
N GLN A 770 8.61 0.44 29.95
CA GLN A 770 9.00 1.61 30.77
C GLN A 770 8.62 1.53 32.26
N SER A 771 9.31 0.65 33.00
CA SER A 771 9.21 0.39 34.46
C SER A 771 8.20 -0.65 34.93
N LEU A 772 7.27 -1.05 34.05
CA LEU A 772 6.48 -2.25 34.26
C LEU A 772 7.41 -3.46 34.25
N SER A 773 7.25 -4.35 35.22
CA SER A 773 8.06 -5.56 35.34
C SER A 773 7.13 -6.75 35.58
N PHE A 774 7.05 -7.60 34.57
CA PHE A 774 6.16 -8.73 34.47
C PHE A 774 6.94 -10.02 34.27
N LEU A 775 6.33 -11.11 34.71
CA LEU A 775 6.80 -12.46 34.48
C LEU A 775 5.69 -13.29 33.84
N LYS A 776 6.00 -13.93 32.72
CA LYS A 776 5.09 -14.87 32.04
C LYS A 776 5.13 -16.22 32.75
N VAL A 777 3.96 -16.73 33.09
CA VAL A 777 3.80 -18.01 33.80
C VAL A 777 2.76 -18.90 33.12
N ASP A 778 2.98 -20.19 33.22
CA ASP A 778 2.10 -21.20 32.64
C ASP A 778 0.83 -21.44 33.48
N ALA A 779 0.00 -22.38 33.03
CA ALA A 779 -1.25 -22.75 33.68
C ALA A 779 -1.07 -23.38 35.07
N GLN A 780 0.12 -23.91 35.36
CA GLN A 780 0.48 -24.53 36.64
C GLN A 780 1.06 -23.51 37.63
N GLY A 781 1.36 -22.29 37.15
CA GLY A 781 1.96 -21.23 37.94
C GLY A 781 3.49 -21.27 37.91
N GLU A 782 4.10 -22.04 37.02
CA GLU A 782 5.55 -22.07 36.84
C GLU A 782 6.02 -21.01 35.85
N ARG A 783 7.26 -20.54 36.05
CA ARG A 783 7.90 -19.57 35.17
C ARG A 783 8.19 -20.21 33.82
N LEU A 784 7.85 -19.52 32.73
CA LEU A 784 8.28 -19.93 31.39
C LEU A 784 9.79 -19.76 31.21
N SER A 785 10.43 -20.70 30.53
CA SER A 785 11.87 -20.66 30.23
C SER A 785 12.23 -19.48 29.33
N ARG A 786 11.39 -19.18 28.33
CA ARG A 786 11.55 -18.07 27.38
C ARG A 786 10.62 -16.91 27.72
N GLN A 787 11.14 -15.90 28.41
CA GLN A 787 10.39 -14.67 28.75
C GLN A 787 10.34 -13.66 27.59
N ASP A 788 11.27 -13.77 26.66
CA ASP A 788 11.47 -12.85 25.52
C ASP A 788 10.54 -13.11 24.33
N LEU A 789 9.95 -14.32 24.23
CA LEU A 789 9.08 -14.71 23.12
C LEU A 789 7.66 -14.14 23.28
N PRO A 790 7.00 -13.72 22.19
CA PRO A 790 5.62 -13.24 22.24
C PRO A 790 4.63 -14.38 22.46
N TYR A 791 3.39 -14.02 22.78
CA TYR A 791 2.32 -14.98 23.07
C TYR A 791 2.05 -15.97 21.92
N VAL A 792 2.24 -15.55 20.67
CA VAL A 792 2.00 -16.41 19.50
C VAL A 792 2.93 -17.63 19.46
N ALA A 793 4.18 -17.48 19.92
CA ALA A 793 5.12 -18.60 20.04
C ALA A 793 4.90 -19.37 21.34
N THR A 794 4.97 -18.65 22.47
CA THR A 794 4.89 -19.27 23.80
C THR A 794 3.70 -18.72 24.58
N PRO A 795 2.47 -19.26 24.39
CA PRO A 795 1.29 -18.85 25.14
C PRO A 795 1.49 -18.98 26.65
N HIS A 796 1.18 -17.92 27.39
CA HIS A 796 1.21 -17.92 28.86
C HIS A 796 -0.19 -17.74 29.45
N SER A 797 -0.45 -18.37 30.58
CA SER A 797 -1.78 -18.31 31.22
C SER A 797 -1.93 -17.12 32.16
N CYS A 798 -0.81 -16.65 32.74
CA CYS A 798 -0.81 -15.47 33.60
C CYS A 798 0.43 -14.60 33.42
N ALA A 799 0.29 -13.34 33.82
CA ALA A 799 1.39 -12.39 33.97
C ALA A 799 1.48 -11.96 35.44
N VAL A 800 2.68 -12.06 36.04
CA VAL A 800 2.92 -11.67 37.44
C VAL A 800 3.65 -10.35 37.47
N GLU A 801 3.11 -9.35 38.15
CA GLU A 801 3.83 -8.11 38.47
C GLU A 801 4.93 -8.40 39.49
N THR A 802 6.19 -8.46 39.06
CA THR A 802 7.30 -8.99 39.88
C THR A 802 7.59 -8.15 41.14
N LYS A 803 7.32 -6.85 41.10
CA LYS A 803 7.50 -5.91 42.22
C LYS A 803 6.32 -5.92 43.20
N THR A 804 5.14 -6.33 42.75
CA THR A 804 3.91 -6.30 43.54
C THR A 804 3.37 -7.69 43.89
N GLY A 805 3.86 -8.76 43.28
CA GLY A 805 3.39 -10.12 43.50
C GLY A 805 1.95 -10.38 43.01
N ARG A 806 1.27 -9.38 42.45
CA ARG A 806 -0.06 -9.58 41.86
C ARG A 806 0.06 -10.41 40.61
N THR A 807 -0.90 -11.31 40.43
CA THR A 807 -0.97 -12.15 39.24
C THR A 807 -2.25 -11.86 38.48
N TRP A 808 -2.12 -11.69 37.17
CA TRP A 808 -3.19 -11.37 36.25
C TRP A 808 -3.44 -12.57 35.34
N ALA A 809 -4.70 -12.97 35.21
CA ALA A 809 -5.08 -14.03 34.29
C ALA A 809 -5.09 -13.46 32.86
N VAL A 810 -4.35 -14.09 31.96
CA VAL A 810 -4.27 -13.71 30.55
C VAL A 810 -5.34 -14.47 29.77
N PRO A 811 -6.32 -13.80 29.14
CA PRO A 811 -7.33 -14.49 28.37
C PRO A 811 -6.70 -15.21 27.17
N ASN A 812 -7.14 -16.43 26.91
CA ASN A 812 -6.63 -17.22 25.80
C ASN A 812 -6.94 -16.53 24.46
N SER A 813 -5.91 -16.38 23.64
CA SER A 813 -5.99 -15.77 22.30
C SER A 813 -5.34 -16.63 21.21
N GLU A 814 -5.08 -17.90 21.52
CA GLU A 814 -4.43 -18.83 20.60
C GLU A 814 -5.29 -19.08 19.35
N MET A 815 -4.62 -19.23 18.21
CA MET A 815 -5.22 -19.43 16.89
C MET A 815 -4.70 -20.75 16.31
N VAL A 816 -5.58 -21.53 15.68
CA VAL A 816 -5.25 -22.75 14.94
C VAL A 816 -5.91 -22.68 13.58
N GLU A 817 -5.13 -22.82 12.50
CA GLU A 817 -5.61 -22.75 11.11
C GLU A 817 -6.39 -21.45 10.78
N GLY A 818 -6.07 -20.34 11.47
CA GLY A 818 -6.75 -19.06 11.30
C GLY A 818 -8.06 -18.92 12.08
N ASP A 819 -8.47 -19.96 12.83
CA ASP A 819 -9.61 -19.93 13.73
C ASP A 819 -9.16 -19.90 15.19
N ARG A 820 -9.86 -19.13 16.02
CA ARG A 820 -9.48 -18.97 17.41
C ARG A 820 -9.90 -20.19 18.24
N ILE A 821 -8.99 -20.68 19.10
CA ILE A 821 -9.29 -21.81 19.98
C ILE A 821 -10.39 -21.39 20.97
N ARG A 822 -11.46 -22.20 21.04
CA ARG A 822 -12.52 -21.96 22.03
C ARG A 822 -12.04 -22.35 23.41
N HIS A 823 -11.83 -21.35 24.25
CA HIS A 823 -11.41 -21.54 25.64
C HIS A 823 -12.38 -20.83 26.60
N TRP A 824 -12.59 -21.40 27.79
CA TRP A 824 -13.55 -20.87 28.78
C TRP A 824 -13.14 -19.52 29.37
N TYR A 825 -11.86 -19.17 29.31
CA TYR A 825 -11.37 -17.83 29.58
C TYR A 825 -10.60 -17.33 28.36
N SER A 826 -11.31 -16.72 27.43
CA SER A 826 -10.81 -16.34 26.11
C SER A 826 -11.23 -14.90 25.79
N ILE A 827 -10.49 -14.20 24.93
CA ILE A 827 -10.71 -12.76 24.64
C ILE A 827 -12.10 -12.41 24.05
N ASP A 828 -12.86 -13.39 23.56
CA ASP A 828 -14.19 -13.27 22.93
C ASP A 828 -15.28 -13.47 23.96
N ASN A 829 -14.95 -14.09 25.09
CA ASN A 829 -15.96 -14.36 26.10
C ASN A 829 -16.41 -13.03 26.71
N ARG A 830 -17.71 -12.89 26.89
CA ARG A 830 -18.36 -11.73 27.49
C ARG A 830 -19.19 -12.21 28.69
N TYR A 831 -19.22 -11.45 29.76
CA TYR A 831 -19.83 -11.86 31.03
C TYR A 831 -20.75 -10.78 31.56
N LEU A 832 -21.86 -11.21 32.17
CA LEU A 832 -22.75 -10.33 32.92
C LEU A 832 -22.17 -10.04 34.31
N HIS A 833 -22.41 -8.83 34.83
CA HIS A 833 -21.94 -8.42 36.16
C HIS A 833 -22.99 -8.75 37.23
N GLY A 834 -23.01 -10.00 37.68
CA GLY A 834 -23.92 -10.51 38.71
C GLY A 834 -24.60 -11.81 38.30
N ASP A 835 -25.31 -12.43 39.25
CA ASP A 835 -25.98 -13.72 39.05
C ASP A 835 -27.49 -13.60 38.93
N ASN A 836 -28.10 -14.53 38.17
CA ASN A 836 -29.55 -14.66 38.01
C ASN A 836 -30.24 -13.35 37.55
N LEU A 837 -29.55 -12.59 36.70
CA LEU A 837 -30.13 -11.41 36.06
C LEU A 837 -31.26 -11.84 35.12
N ALA A 838 -32.31 -11.02 35.02
CA ALA A 838 -33.47 -11.28 34.17
C ALA A 838 -33.16 -11.00 32.68
N VAL A 839 -32.22 -11.75 32.11
CA VAL A 839 -31.77 -11.65 30.72
C VAL A 839 -32.15 -12.93 29.99
N THR A 840 -32.95 -12.83 28.92
CA THR A 840 -33.26 -13.98 28.06
C THR A 840 -32.10 -14.31 27.12
N ASP A 841 -32.03 -15.54 26.62
CA ASP A 841 -30.92 -15.97 25.74
C ASP A 841 -30.83 -15.16 24.43
N ASP A 842 -31.95 -14.63 23.96
CA ASP A 842 -32.05 -13.75 22.78
C ASP A 842 -31.59 -12.31 23.08
N GLN A 843 -31.63 -11.88 24.35
CA GLN A 843 -31.16 -10.56 24.78
C GLN A 843 -29.67 -10.55 25.14
N TYR A 844 -29.09 -11.72 25.42
CA TYR A 844 -27.66 -11.83 25.66
C TYR A 844 -26.89 -11.72 24.34
N ASN A 845 -26.35 -10.53 24.07
CA ASN A 845 -25.52 -10.24 22.91
C ASN A 845 -24.02 -10.45 23.20
N GLY A 846 -23.65 -11.66 23.62
CA GLY A 846 -22.27 -12.02 23.93
C GLY A 846 -21.92 -13.43 23.45
N PHE A 847 -20.62 -13.73 23.44
CA PHE A 847 -20.09 -15.08 23.23
C PHE A 847 -19.56 -15.61 24.57
N CYS A 848 -19.72 -16.91 24.83
CA CYS A 848 -19.26 -17.54 26.07
C CYS A 848 -19.34 -19.07 25.92
N VAL A 849 -18.36 -19.77 26.49
CA VAL A 849 -18.22 -21.23 26.36
C VAL A 849 -18.03 -21.90 27.72
N ALA A 850 -18.34 -23.20 27.77
CA ALA A 850 -18.08 -24.09 28.88
C ALA A 850 -16.59 -24.45 28.97
N THR A 851 -16.18 -25.12 30.05
CA THR A 851 -14.79 -25.54 30.30
C THR A 851 -14.22 -26.47 29.23
N ASN A 852 -15.08 -27.21 28.53
CA ASN A 852 -14.72 -28.08 27.40
C ASN A 852 -14.71 -27.35 26.03
N GLY A 853 -14.94 -26.02 26.00
CA GLY A 853 -14.99 -25.22 24.77
C GLY A 853 -16.35 -25.22 24.05
N GLU A 854 -17.38 -25.90 24.57
CA GLU A 854 -18.72 -25.89 23.99
C GLU A 854 -19.44 -24.56 24.23
N VAL A 855 -20.09 -24.02 23.20
CA VAL A 855 -20.83 -22.75 23.29
C VAL A 855 -22.13 -22.97 24.08
N TYR A 856 -22.36 -22.14 25.10
CA TYR A 856 -23.64 -22.12 25.81
C TYR A 856 -24.75 -21.58 24.89
N ARG A 857 -25.72 -22.45 24.55
CA ARG A 857 -26.87 -22.08 23.70
C ARG A 857 -28.12 -21.69 24.49
N GLN A 858 -28.19 -22.07 25.76
CA GLN A 858 -29.33 -21.84 26.65
C GLN A 858 -28.83 -21.42 28.03
N ASP A 859 -29.68 -20.74 28.80
CA ASP A 859 -29.41 -20.29 30.16
C ASP A 859 -28.11 -19.46 30.27
N LYS A 860 -27.79 -18.66 29.25
CA LYS A 860 -26.52 -17.90 29.19
C LYS A 860 -26.37 -16.96 30.39
N ALA A 861 -27.46 -16.33 30.82
CA ALA A 861 -27.46 -15.44 31.99
C ALA A 861 -27.13 -16.14 33.32
N ARG A 862 -27.21 -17.48 33.36
CA ARG A 862 -26.81 -18.30 34.51
C ARG A 862 -25.36 -18.76 34.41
N HIS A 863 -24.86 -19.04 33.20
CA HIS A 863 -23.55 -19.63 32.99
C HIS A 863 -22.45 -18.62 32.63
N CYS A 864 -22.82 -17.45 32.12
CA CYS A 864 -21.90 -16.45 31.57
C CYS A 864 -21.91 -15.19 32.42
N THR A 865 -21.66 -15.36 33.72
CA THR A 865 -21.55 -14.29 34.71
C THR A 865 -20.13 -14.18 35.23
N VAL A 866 -19.76 -12.99 35.74
CA VAL A 866 -18.47 -12.76 36.41
C VAL A 866 -18.26 -13.76 37.56
N ASN A 867 -19.28 -14.00 38.37
CA ASN A 867 -19.15 -14.89 39.53
C ASN A 867 -18.89 -16.35 39.11
N GLN A 868 -19.55 -16.83 38.05
CA GLN A 868 -19.28 -18.14 37.49
C GLN A 868 -17.89 -18.25 36.90
N LEU A 869 -17.40 -17.19 36.24
CA LEU A 869 -16.03 -17.15 35.73
C LEU A 869 -15.00 -17.22 36.88
N VAL A 870 -15.17 -16.38 37.90
CA VAL A 870 -14.31 -16.35 39.09
C VAL A 870 -14.31 -17.72 39.79
N GLN A 871 -15.49 -18.31 39.97
CA GLN A 871 -15.61 -19.65 40.55
C GLN A 871 -14.82 -20.68 39.74
N ARG A 872 -14.98 -20.71 38.41
CA ARG A 872 -14.24 -21.63 37.53
C ARG A 872 -12.73 -21.42 37.62
N ALA A 873 -12.26 -20.18 37.61
CA ALA A 873 -10.84 -19.88 37.71
C ALA A 873 -10.23 -20.38 39.03
N ASN A 874 -10.96 -20.21 40.13
CA ASN A 874 -10.55 -20.68 41.46
C ASN A 874 -10.60 -22.21 41.58
N GLU A 875 -11.63 -22.86 41.03
CA GLU A 875 -11.76 -24.33 41.01
C GLU A 875 -10.70 -24.99 40.12
N ALA A 876 -10.40 -24.38 38.97
CA ALA A 876 -9.36 -24.83 38.04
C ALA A 876 -7.94 -24.59 38.58
N LYS A 877 -7.80 -23.82 39.66
CA LYS A 877 -6.52 -23.34 40.18
C LYS A 877 -5.68 -22.69 39.07
N LEU A 878 -6.29 -21.81 38.28
CA LEU A 878 -5.61 -21.18 37.14
C LEU A 878 -4.30 -20.55 37.61
N CYS A 879 -3.17 -20.94 37.02
CA CYS A 879 -1.81 -20.53 37.41
C CYS A 879 -1.42 -20.88 38.86
N GLY A 880 -1.99 -21.96 39.39
CA GLY A 880 -1.79 -22.41 40.78
C GLY A 880 -2.56 -21.59 41.83
N ILE A 881 -3.44 -20.66 41.41
CA ILE A 881 -4.05 -19.63 42.25
C ILE A 881 -5.55 -19.90 42.47
N THR A 882 -6.07 -19.53 43.66
CA THR A 882 -7.45 -19.85 44.08
C THR A 882 -8.26 -18.68 44.65
N ASP A 883 -7.74 -17.46 44.56
CA ASP A 883 -8.35 -16.22 45.07
C ASP A 883 -8.59 -15.18 43.96
N TRP A 884 -8.83 -15.64 42.72
CA TRP A 884 -9.18 -14.80 41.59
C TRP A 884 -10.38 -13.91 41.87
N ARG A 885 -10.28 -12.66 41.42
CA ARG A 885 -11.31 -11.63 41.56
C ARG A 885 -11.25 -10.63 40.41
N LEU A 886 -12.28 -9.79 40.30
CA LEU A 886 -12.19 -8.59 39.47
C LEU A 886 -11.13 -7.61 40.03
N PRO A 887 -10.44 -6.86 39.17
CA PRO A 887 -9.49 -5.83 39.57
C PRO A 887 -10.19 -4.56 40.04
N THR A 888 -9.50 -3.78 40.87
CA THR A 888 -9.89 -2.38 41.10
C THR A 888 -9.37 -1.49 39.97
N TYR A 889 -9.99 -0.32 39.80
CA TYR A 889 -9.53 0.70 38.86
C TYR A 889 -8.02 1.01 38.99
N GLU A 890 -7.54 1.18 40.22
CA GLU A 890 -6.14 1.49 40.51
C GLU A 890 -5.21 0.32 40.16
N GLU A 891 -5.65 -0.93 40.39
CA GLU A 891 -4.88 -2.12 40.02
C GLU A 891 -4.71 -2.20 38.50
N THR A 892 -5.77 -1.96 37.75
CA THR A 892 -5.70 -2.02 36.29
C THR A 892 -4.85 -0.89 35.72
N LEU A 893 -4.95 0.34 36.26
CA LEU A 893 -4.05 1.42 35.86
C LEU A 893 -2.58 1.02 36.01
N ASN A 894 -2.22 0.29 37.06
CA ASN A 894 -0.84 -0.09 37.37
C ASN A 894 -0.15 -0.97 36.30
N ILE A 895 -0.94 -1.56 35.39
CA ILE A 895 -0.45 -2.42 34.29
C ILE A 895 -0.68 -1.82 32.89
N MET A 896 -1.19 -0.59 32.80
CA MET A 896 -1.39 0.12 31.53
C MET A 896 -0.17 0.96 31.14
N THR A 897 0.05 1.11 29.83
CA THR A 897 1.21 1.74 29.19
C THR A 897 0.80 2.68 28.05
N LEU A 898 1.66 3.64 27.70
CA LEU A 898 1.53 4.49 26.51
C LEU A 898 2.29 3.94 25.28
N LYS A 899 2.80 2.69 25.32
CA LYS A 899 3.64 2.03 24.30
C LYS A 899 3.30 2.42 22.86
N GLY A 900 4.02 3.42 22.31
CA GLY A 900 3.92 3.88 20.92
C GLY A 900 2.54 4.36 20.47
N LYS A 901 1.58 4.54 21.39
CA LYS A 901 0.18 4.87 21.07
C LYS A 901 -0.21 6.17 21.76
N PRO A 902 -1.07 6.99 21.14
CA PRO A 902 -1.60 8.19 21.78
C PRO A 902 -2.68 7.85 22.83
N GLN A 903 -2.78 6.61 23.31
CA GLN A 903 -3.79 6.14 24.28
C GLN A 903 -3.19 5.11 25.23
N LEU A 904 -3.64 5.12 26.48
CA LEU A 904 -3.29 4.07 27.45
C LEU A 904 -3.80 2.72 26.94
N ASN A 905 -2.91 1.73 26.90
CA ASN A 905 -3.18 0.37 26.45
C ASN A 905 -2.52 -0.66 27.35
N PHE A 906 -2.84 -1.94 27.18
CA PHE A 906 -2.06 -3.03 27.77
C PHE A 906 -0.82 -3.31 26.93
N ASP A 907 0.20 -3.91 27.55
CA ASP A 907 1.38 -4.39 26.84
C ASP A 907 1.05 -5.71 26.13
N ASP A 908 0.91 -5.67 24.80
CA ASP A 908 0.45 -6.79 23.98
C ASP A 908 1.36 -8.04 24.09
N ASP A 909 2.62 -7.87 24.53
CA ASP A 909 3.56 -8.99 24.74
C ASP A 909 3.22 -9.82 25.99
N PHE A 910 2.48 -9.22 26.95
CA PHE A 910 2.03 -9.87 28.20
C PHE A 910 0.51 -10.04 28.25
N PHE A 911 -0.24 -9.21 27.55
CA PHE A 911 -1.69 -9.13 27.58
C PHE A 911 -2.26 -9.03 26.15
N PRO A 912 -2.13 -10.07 25.33
CA PRO A 912 -2.48 -10.03 23.92
C PRO A 912 -3.98 -9.80 23.72
N ASN A 913 -4.32 -8.88 22.81
CA ASN A 913 -5.67 -8.72 22.25
C ASN A 913 -6.79 -8.51 23.30
N ILE A 914 -6.47 -7.82 24.40
CA ILE A 914 -7.50 -7.33 25.32
C ILE A 914 -8.27 -6.21 24.60
N ASP A 915 -9.60 -6.32 24.56
CA ASP A 915 -10.46 -5.29 24.00
C ASP A 915 -10.36 -4.07 24.91
N GLY A 916 -9.52 -3.12 24.49
CA GLY A 916 -9.13 -1.98 25.31
C GLY A 916 -10.30 -1.12 25.75
N ASN A 917 -11.51 -1.28 25.22
CA ASN A 917 -12.56 -0.28 25.42
C ASN A 917 -13.46 -0.50 26.64
N MET A 918 -13.71 -1.73 27.12
CA MET A 918 -14.69 -1.98 28.20
C MET A 918 -14.40 -3.25 29.03
N LEU A 919 -13.75 -3.12 30.20
CA LEU A 919 -13.50 -4.24 31.15
C LEU A 919 -14.26 -4.07 32.47
N TRP A 920 -14.87 -5.15 32.98
CA TRP A 920 -15.55 -5.12 34.28
C TRP A 920 -14.59 -4.87 35.46
N MET A 921 -15.00 -3.96 36.34
CA MET A 921 -14.26 -3.58 37.54
C MET A 921 -14.95 -4.07 38.82
N LYS A 922 -14.16 -4.24 39.88
CA LYS A 922 -14.63 -4.69 41.20
C LYS A 922 -15.59 -3.69 41.85
N GLN A 923 -15.38 -2.40 41.65
CA GLN A 923 -16.20 -1.36 42.28
C GLN A 923 -17.65 -1.46 41.81
N GLU A 924 -18.57 -1.61 42.75
CA GLU A 924 -20.01 -1.44 42.49
C GLU A 924 -20.40 0.04 42.58
N ASN A 925 -21.50 0.42 41.91
CA ASN A 925 -22.12 1.72 42.12
C ASN A 925 -23.01 1.66 43.37
N PRO A 926 -22.71 2.42 44.45
CA PRO A 926 -23.50 2.37 45.68
C PRO A 926 -24.91 2.95 45.53
N ASP A 927 -25.13 3.83 44.56
CA ASP A 927 -26.38 4.58 44.36
C ASP A 927 -27.34 3.87 43.39
N VAL A 928 -26.83 3.04 42.46
CA VAL A 928 -27.63 2.38 41.43
C VAL A 928 -27.28 0.89 41.32
N LYS A 929 -28.04 0.04 41.99
CA LYS A 929 -27.79 -1.42 42.09
C LYS A 929 -27.82 -2.18 40.76
N THR A 930 -28.47 -1.62 39.73
CA THR A 930 -28.56 -2.22 38.39
C THR A 930 -27.35 -1.93 37.52
N LEU A 931 -26.44 -1.05 37.96
CA LEU A 931 -25.25 -0.65 37.19
C LEU A 931 -23.96 -1.15 37.86
N ALA A 932 -22.94 -1.35 37.04
CA ALA A 932 -21.57 -1.67 37.46
C ALA A 932 -20.55 -0.78 36.73
N ASN A 933 -19.32 -0.73 37.24
CA ASN A 933 -18.25 0.07 36.64
C ASN A 933 -17.48 -0.73 35.57
N LEU A 934 -17.30 -0.11 34.42
CA LEU A 934 -16.40 -0.55 33.34
C LEU A 934 -15.18 0.37 33.27
N LEU A 935 -14.01 -0.19 33.02
CA LEU A 935 -12.85 0.59 32.58
C LEU A 935 -13.09 1.09 31.16
N PHE A 936 -12.90 2.40 30.97
CA PHE A 936 -12.96 3.06 29.68
C PHE A 936 -11.70 3.92 29.49
N PRO A 937 -10.68 3.43 28.77
CA PRO A 937 -9.51 4.22 28.43
C PRO A 937 -9.78 5.17 27.27
N THR A 938 -9.10 6.30 27.30
CA THR A 938 -9.08 7.32 26.25
C THR A 938 -7.63 7.61 25.87
N SER A 939 -7.44 8.53 24.94
CA SER A 939 -6.11 8.96 24.52
C SER A 939 -5.24 9.52 25.65
N TRP A 940 -5.83 10.11 26.69
CA TRP A 940 -5.05 10.84 27.71
C TRP A 940 -5.29 10.36 29.14
N ASN A 941 -6.27 9.50 29.37
CA ASN A 941 -6.59 8.96 30.70
C ASN A 941 -7.37 7.65 30.58
N ALA A 942 -7.49 6.93 31.69
CA ALA A 942 -8.60 6.00 31.86
C ALA A 942 -9.63 6.60 32.81
N ARG A 943 -10.87 6.13 32.73
CA ARG A 943 -11.94 6.47 33.66
C ARG A 943 -12.85 5.26 33.84
N THR A 944 -13.69 5.30 34.87
CA THR A 944 -14.80 4.37 34.97
C THR A 944 -16.04 4.91 34.25
N GLN A 945 -16.74 4.04 33.56
CA GLN A 945 -18.07 4.30 32.98
C GLN A 945 -19.09 3.38 33.66
N LEU A 946 -20.29 3.89 33.90
CA LEU A 946 -21.39 3.07 34.41
C LEU A 946 -22.10 2.35 33.28
N GLU A 947 -22.40 1.08 33.48
CA GLU A 947 -23.07 0.23 32.49
C GLU A 947 -24.06 -0.73 33.16
N GLY A 948 -25.10 -1.12 32.42
CA GLY A 948 -26.08 -2.10 32.87
C GLY A 948 -25.42 -3.45 33.17
N LYS A 949 -25.71 -4.03 34.34
CA LYS A 949 -25.20 -5.36 34.74
C LYS A 949 -25.60 -6.47 33.76
N GLU A 950 -26.70 -6.26 33.03
CA GLU A 950 -27.25 -7.12 31.98
C GLU A 950 -26.51 -7.05 30.63
N VAL A 951 -25.60 -6.11 30.44
CA VAL A 951 -24.82 -5.98 29.19
C VAL A 951 -23.55 -6.82 29.31
N PRO A 952 -23.27 -7.79 28.42
CA PRO A 952 -22.12 -8.66 28.58
C PRO A 952 -20.83 -7.98 28.09
N HIS A 953 -19.81 -7.89 28.96
CA HIS A 953 -18.49 -7.29 28.67
C HIS A 953 -17.32 -8.24 28.97
N GLN A 954 -16.13 -7.92 28.46
CA GLN A 954 -14.93 -8.71 28.75
C GLN A 954 -14.52 -8.54 30.22
N VAL A 955 -13.90 -9.58 30.78
CA VAL A 955 -13.41 -9.61 32.16
C VAL A 955 -11.92 -9.90 32.15
N MET A 956 -11.18 -9.15 32.95
CA MET A 956 -9.83 -9.49 33.36
C MET A 956 -9.85 -9.90 34.83
N LEU A 957 -9.13 -10.95 35.20
CA LEU A 957 -9.02 -11.39 36.60
C LEU A 957 -7.65 -11.03 37.17
N VAL A 958 -7.64 -10.69 38.45
CA VAL A 958 -6.45 -10.44 39.26
C VAL A 958 -6.50 -11.24 40.55
N SER A 959 -5.35 -11.55 41.10
CA SER A 959 -5.16 -12.21 42.39
C SER A 959 -4.04 -11.51 43.17
N ASP A 960 -4.07 -11.65 44.49
CA ASP A 960 -2.99 -11.19 45.38
C ASP A 960 -1.72 -12.08 45.24
N GLY A 961 -1.81 -13.15 44.46
CA GLY A 961 -0.75 -13.98 43.92
C GLY A 961 -0.67 -15.38 44.52
N LEU A 962 0.35 -16.13 44.13
CA LEU A 962 0.55 -17.52 44.53
C LEU A 962 0.96 -17.63 46.01
N LYS A 963 0.13 -18.27 46.83
CA LYS A 963 0.48 -18.70 48.19
C LYS A 963 0.77 -20.20 48.19
N VAL A 964 2.04 -20.58 48.26
CA VAL A 964 2.45 -22.00 48.32
C VAL A 964 2.36 -22.50 49.75
N ASN A 965 1.70 -23.66 49.96
CA ASN A 965 1.74 -24.38 51.23
C ASN A 965 3.08 -25.12 51.32
N GLN A 966 3.86 -24.84 52.37
CA GLN A 966 5.07 -25.60 52.65
C GLN A 966 4.66 -26.95 53.26
N GLU A 967 5.03 -28.07 52.62
CA GLU A 967 4.94 -29.41 53.20
C GLU A 967 5.99 -29.65 54.28
#